data_AF-A0A8X6R9R8-F1
#
_entry.id   AF-A0A8X6R9R8-F1
#
_cell.length_a   1.000
_cell.length_b   1.000
_cell.length_c   1.000
_cell.angle_alpha   90.00
_cell.angle_beta   90.00
_cell.angle_gamma   90.00
#
_symmetry.space_group_name_H-M   'P 1'
#
loop_
_entity.id
_entity.type
_entity.pdbx_description
1 polymer ?
#
loop_
_entity_poly.entity_id
_entity_poly.type
_entity_poly.pdbx_seq_one_letter_code
_entity_poly.pdbx_strand_id
1 'polypeptide(L)'
;MCDFLGIAIEKINSSVSGLNSLKQNLKGKTNTLISNKSGTFRENVEFFVTEKITGLTPSVTLDVSEIKIPEFLELSDPYFYEAKEIHALLNADIFFRIIKDNVYKVNKELLFRETEFGWIAGGRLQGTNTNNFSCYFLKDNDSVDDTLKLFFELESLGIKDDPCYRKDDQAMNIFKETVQYNNNRYVVELPFRKHWNELSNNISVAKQRFQSLWGRLRRDKTLYTQYKETIQDYLNQGIIEKVNDTEINVHKPMYYLPHQAIKKEGRVTTSTRIVFDAASHQANELSLNDCLWPGPNLNPNLLDVLINFRLNRVAISSDIRQAFLQICLADKHKDFVRFLWTDSNPRIGEKLTLQVYRFNRVIFGVNSSPFLLAATIKYHIEKYNEIHPITVQHLDSFMYVDDWITGQDTREEALFMSRHAKNIMKEAGMEMRKWISSDTVLMAQWAAEGFDTHPMDASIRLGTNKTKVLGMAWQTLDDCLTLDTKDNLRIPRLVLDSTNDEVSDLIEIHIFCDASKLAYGAAAYVKLPLPRLELLGALVAARLSSRVQEIVRKKKECKVFHWTDSKIVLFWIKGSSKRWKQFVANRVQEISELTDPDSWFHCSGQDNPSDFLSRGLSVDTLISNNKWWTGPAFLRTDELPKTVSECPKLNEVDYLPELKSKDSKEHTVLTLNFNQTFFFDHLLSRSNKFLTIVRVLSFFTGFYLTLEIQLTRKRDLLLQMR
;
A
#
# COMPACT_ATOMS: atom_id res chain seq x y z
N MET A 1 -15.00 16.56 41.00
CA MET A 1 -16.38 16.70 41.55
C MET A 1 -16.70 15.66 42.62
N CYS A 2 -16.58 14.35 42.37
CA CYS A 2 -16.91 13.33 43.39
C CYS A 2 -16.11 13.50 44.69
N ASP A 3 -14.79 13.75 44.59
CA ASP A 3 -13.95 14.03 45.77
C ASP A 3 -14.36 15.31 46.49
N PHE A 4 -14.75 16.34 45.75
CA PHE A 4 -15.20 17.64 46.29
C PHE A 4 -16.53 17.52 47.03
N LEU A 5 -17.45 16.70 46.50
CA LEU A 5 -18.77 16.46 47.11
C LEU A 5 -18.76 15.33 48.14
N GLY A 6 -17.62 14.66 48.37
CA GLY A 6 -17.50 13.53 49.30
C GLY A 6 -18.29 12.29 48.88
N ILE A 7 -18.54 12.10 47.57
CA ILE A 7 -19.34 10.99 47.04
C ILE A 7 -18.44 9.77 46.84
N ALA A 8 -18.82 8.63 47.44
CA ALA A 8 -18.06 7.38 47.33
C ALA A 8 -18.16 6.76 45.93
N ILE A 9 -17.01 6.32 45.39
CA ILE A 9 -16.91 5.70 44.06
C ILE A 9 -16.72 4.20 44.20
N GLU A 10 -17.62 3.43 43.59
CA GLU A 10 -17.49 1.97 43.43
C GLU A 10 -16.62 1.66 42.20
N LYS A 11 -15.52 0.93 42.37
CA LYS A 11 -14.63 0.56 41.25
C LYS A 11 -15.30 -0.48 40.35
N ILE A 12 -15.33 -0.21 39.05
CA ILE A 12 -15.81 -1.13 38.01
C ILE A 12 -14.77 -1.27 36.90
N ASN A 13 -14.72 -2.43 36.25
CA ASN A 13 -13.88 -2.66 35.08
C ASN A 13 -14.74 -2.61 33.81
N SER A 14 -15.03 -1.39 33.36
CA SER A 14 -15.91 -1.14 32.20
C SER A 14 -15.41 0.08 31.42
N SER A 15 -15.78 0.16 30.14
CA SER A 15 -15.42 1.27 29.26
C SER A 15 -16.66 1.85 28.60
N VAL A 16 -16.69 3.16 28.39
CA VAL A 16 -17.73 3.85 27.62
C VAL A 16 -17.17 4.23 26.25
N SER A 17 -17.96 3.99 25.20
CA SER A 17 -17.63 4.39 23.83
C SER A 17 -18.38 5.67 23.44
N GLY A 18 -17.66 6.66 22.92
CA GLY A 18 -18.28 7.84 22.31
C GLY A 18 -18.93 7.54 20.96
N LEU A 19 -19.63 8.53 20.38
CA LEU A 19 -20.20 8.44 19.02
C LEU A 19 -19.14 8.19 17.93
N ASN A 20 -17.87 8.42 18.24
CA ASN A 20 -16.70 8.14 17.41
C ASN A 20 -16.05 6.77 17.72
N SER A 21 -16.74 5.87 18.43
CA SER A 21 -16.26 4.53 18.82
C SER A 21 -14.99 4.49 19.70
N LEU A 22 -14.44 5.64 20.11
CA LEU A 22 -13.32 5.69 21.05
C LEU A 22 -13.78 5.21 22.42
N LYS A 23 -13.09 4.19 22.95
CA LYS A 23 -13.36 3.62 24.27
C LYS A 23 -12.53 4.33 25.33
N GLN A 24 -13.21 4.88 26.34
CA GLN A 24 -12.59 5.43 27.54
C GLN A 24 -12.88 4.51 28.74
N ASN A 25 -11.84 4.16 29.49
CA ASN A 25 -12.00 3.34 30.70
C ASN A 25 -12.59 4.16 31.84
N LEU A 26 -13.57 3.58 32.54
CA LEU A 26 -14.21 4.21 33.68
C LEU A 26 -13.36 4.03 34.95
N LYS A 27 -13.32 5.07 35.78
CA LYS A 27 -12.72 5.02 37.13
C LYS A 27 -13.62 4.27 38.13
N GLY A 28 -14.92 4.27 37.88
CA GLY A 28 -15.92 3.69 38.77
C GLY A 28 -17.33 4.11 38.42
N LYS A 29 -18.28 3.79 39.30
CA LYS A 29 -19.65 4.29 39.27
C LYS A 29 -20.07 4.80 40.65
N THR A 30 -21.08 5.64 40.68
CA THR A 30 -21.68 6.14 41.92
C THR A 30 -23.18 6.37 41.74
N ASN A 31 -23.96 6.15 42.79
CA ASN A 31 -25.38 6.48 42.84
C ASN A 31 -25.57 7.70 43.75
N THR A 32 -26.20 8.75 43.23
CA THR A 32 -26.50 9.94 44.03
C THR A 32 -27.89 10.48 43.71
N LEU A 33 -28.51 11.07 44.73
CA LEU A 33 -29.77 11.78 44.59
C LEU A 33 -29.51 13.18 44.00
N ILE A 34 -30.18 13.51 42.91
CA ILE A 34 -30.26 14.88 42.39
C ILE A 34 -31.57 15.52 42.87
N SER A 35 -31.52 16.77 43.30
CA SER A 35 -32.70 17.52 43.72
C SER A 35 -32.62 18.98 43.31
N ASN A 36 -33.76 19.58 42.97
CA ASN A 36 -33.81 21.02 42.74
C ASN A 36 -33.73 21.82 44.07
N LYS A 37 -33.53 23.13 43.98
CA LYS A 37 -33.33 23.99 45.16
C LYS A 37 -34.53 24.00 46.11
N SER A 38 -35.76 23.91 45.57
CA SER A 38 -36.99 23.86 46.35
C SER A 38 -37.28 22.47 46.95
N GLY A 39 -36.55 21.44 46.50
CA GLY A 39 -36.73 20.06 46.92
C GLY A 39 -37.98 19.36 46.38
N THR A 40 -38.73 20.00 45.47
CA THR A 40 -39.96 19.47 44.85
C THR A 40 -39.68 18.36 43.83
N PHE A 41 -38.50 18.37 43.24
CA PHE A 41 -38.02 17.33 42.34
C PHE A 41 -36.84 16.62 42.97
N ARG A 42 -36.89 15.28 43.01
CA ARG A 42 -35.83 14.41 43.53
C ARG A 42 -35.78 13.12 42.72
N GLU A 43 -34.60 12.78 42.20
CA GLU A 43 -34.39 11.56 41.43
C GLU A 43 -33.05 10.92 41.80
N ASN A 44 -33.01 9.59 41.88
CA ASN A 44 -31.77 8.87 42.13
C ASN A 44 -31.11 8.50 40.81
N VAL A 45 -29.85 8.88 40.62
CA VAL A 45 -29.15 8.76 39.34
C VAL A 45 -27.84 8.02 39.53
N GLU A 46 -27.62 7.01 38.68
CA GLU A 46 -26.33 6.32 38.55
C GLU A 46 -25.43 7.10 37.59
N PHE A 47 -24.26 7.51 38.07
CA PHE A 47 -23.22 8.17 37.29
C PHE A 47 -22.02 7.25 37.10
N PHE A 48 -21.49 7.25 35.88
CA PHE A 48 -20.20 6.65 35.56
C PHE A 48 -19.10 7.70 35.67
N VAL A 49 -18.03 7.39 36.40
CA VAL A 49 -16.95 8.33 36.69
C VAL A 49 -15.83 8.17 35.68
N THR A 50 -15.48 9.26 35.00
CA THR A 50 -14.39 9.34 34.01
C THR A 50 -13.44 10.50 34.34
N GLU A 51 -12.25 10.54 33.73
CA GLU A 51 -11.29 11.64 33.91
C GLU A 51 -11.76 12.95 33.27
N LYS A 52 -12.44 12.85 32.13
CA LYS A 52 -12.89 14.00 31.35
C LYS A 52 -14.16 13.63 30.59
N ILE A 53 -15.17 14.50 30.66
CA ILE A 53 -16.47 14.31 30.01
C ILE A 53 -16.47 15.01 28.63
N THR A 54 -16.21 16.32 28.61
CA THR A 54 -16.12 17.14 27.39
C THR A 54 -14.97 18.14 27.50
N GLY A 55 -14.71 18.89 26.43
CA GLY A 55 -14.00 20.18 26.54
C GLY A 55 -14.87 21.25 27.21
N LEU A 56 -14.38 22.50 27.21
CA LEU A 56 -15.15 23.64 27.70
C LEU A 56 -16.46 23.78 26.90
N THR A 57 -17.57 24.02 27.61
CA THR A 57 -18.89 24.24 27.03
C THR A 57 -19.51 25.49 27.64
N PRO A 58 -19.77 26.54 26.84
CA PRO A 58 -19.37 26.71 25.44
C PRO A 58 -17.84 26.65 25.24
N SER A 59 -17.39 26.39 24.01
CA SER A 59 -15.96 26.30 23.69
C SER A 59 -15.22 27.65 23.86
N VAL A 60 -15.96 28.75 23.84
CA VAL A 60 -15.52 30.13 24.07
C VAL A 60 -16.61 30.87 24.85
N THR A 61 -16.23 31.77 25.76
CA THR A 61 -17.18 32.62 26.49
C THR A 61 -17.96 33.50 25.51
N LEU A 62 -19.29 33.42 25.57
CA LEU A 62 -20.22 34.12 24.69
C LEU A 62 -20.52 35.52 25.24
N ASP A 63 -20.57 36.51 24.35
CA ASP A 63 -21.03 37.86 24.71
C ASP A 63 -22.56 37.88 24.76
N VAL A 64 -23.10 38.20 25.95
CA VAL A 64 -24.54 38.28 26.24
C VAL A 64 -24.96 39.68 26.68
N SER A 65 -24.08 40.69 26.55
CA SER A 65 -24.30 42.05 27.04
C SER A 65 -25.56 42.72 26.47
N GLU A 66 -25.91 42.43 25.22
CA GLU A 66 -27.10 42.96 24.54
C GLU A 66 -28.41 42.19 24.86
N ILE A 67 -28.32 41.06 25.57
CA ILE A 67 -29.46 40.20 25.87
C ILE A 67 -30.13 40.64 27.17
N LYS A 68 -31.33 41.23 27.05
CA LYS A 68 -32.17 41.55 28.20
C LYS A 68 -32.89 40.29 28.70
N ILE A 69 -32.28 39.57 29.65
CA ILE A 69 -32.92 38.45 30.34
C ILE A 69 -33.85 39.03 31.44
N PRO A 70 -35.16 38.74 31.41
CA PRO A 70 -36.08 39.22 32.45
C PRO A 70 -35.73 38.67 33.83
N GLU A 71 -35.81 39.51 34.86
CA GLU A 71 -35.48 39.15 36.25
C GLU A 71 -36.38 38.04 36.82
N PHE A 72 -37.57 37.81 36.25
CA PHE A 72 -38.46 36.74 36.69
C PHE A 72 -38.02 35.33 36.25
N LEU A 73 -37.04 35.21 35.34
CA LEU A 73 -36.51 33.91 34.91
C LEU A 73 -35.42 33.45 35.88
N GLU A 74 -35.76 32.53 36.78
CA GLU A 74 -34.77 31.86 37.61
C GLU A 74 -33.98 30.83 36.79
N LEU A 75 -32.80 31.21 36.32
CA LEU A 75 -31.95 30.36 35.47
C LEU A 75 -31.35 29.18 36.26
N SER A 76 -31.28 28.02 35.62
CA SER A 76 -30.59 26.84 36.18
C SER A 76 -29.08 27.07 36.30
N ASP A 77 -28.50 27.79 35.35
CA ASP A 77 -27.10 28.22 35.34
C ASP A 77 -27.03 29.73 35.00
N PRO A 78 -26.79 30.61 35.98
CA PRO A 78 -26.63 32.05 35.75
C PRO A 78 -25.42 32.41 34.87
N TYR A 79 -24.46 31.48 34.70
CA TYR A 79 -23.21 31.70 33.96
C TYR A 79 -23.12 30.82 32.70
N PHE A 80 -24.27 30.43 32.11
CA PHE A 80 -24.33 29.51 30.95
C PHE A 80 -23.51 29.97 29.72
N TYR A 81 -23.15 31.24 29.66
CA TYR A 81 -22.37 31.86 28.58
C TYR A 81 -20.85 31.76 28.80
N GLU A 82 -20.37 31.42 29.98
CA GLU A 82 -18.93 31.32 30.28
C GLU A 82 -18.36 29.95 29.87
N ALA A 83 -17.22 29.92 29.19
CA ALA A 83 -16.55 28.67 28.82
C ALA A 83 -16.05 27.91 30.06
N LYS A 84 -16.80 26.88 30.49
CA LYS A 84 -16.51 26.07 31.68
C LYS A 84 -16.58 24.58 31.40
N GLU A 85 -15.95 23.79 32.27
CA GLU A 85 -16.01 22.33 32.19
C GLU A 85 -17.37 21.80 32.65
N ILE A 86 -17.87 20.77 31.96
CA ILE A 86 -19.06 20.02 32.38
C ILE A 86 -18.64 18.98 33.42
N HIS A 87 -19.27 19.03 34.59
CA HIS A 87 -18.96 18.13 35.70
C HIS A 87 -19.87 16.90 35.79
N ALA A 88 -21.06 16.95 35.18
CA ALA A 88 -22.04 15.87 35.16
C ALA A 88 -22.84 15.90 33.86
N LEU A 89 -23.14 14.72 33.29
CA LEU A 89 -24.11 14.56 32.22
C LEU A 89 -25.29 13.73 32.73
N LEU A 90 -26.50 14.21 32.43
CA LEU A 90 -27.73 13.47 32.71
C LEU A 90 -28.14 12.70 31.46
N ASN A 91 -28.63 11.48 31.66
CA ASN A 91 -29.13 10.64 30.58
C ASN A 91 -30.42 11.23 29.95
N ALA A 92 -30.69 10.83 28.71
CA ALA A 92 -31.84 11.32 27.95
C ALA A 92 -33.19 11.00 28.62
N ASP A 93 -33.29 9.89 29.35
CA ASP A 93 -34.48 9.49 30.09
C ASP A 93 -34.80 10.43 31.27
N ILE A 94 -33.79 11.06 31.87
CA ILE A 94 -33.95 12.11 32.90
C ILE A 94 -34.29 13.43 32.23
N PHE A 95 -33.65 13.74 31.09
CA PHE A 95 -33.92 14.96 30.32
C PHE A 95 -35.41 15.16 30.02
N PHE A 96 -36.10 14.12 29.55
CA PHE A 96 -37.54 14.19 29.27
C PHE A 96 -38.42 14.30 30.52
N ARG A 97 -37.91 13.92 31.71
CA ARG A 97 -38.64 14.05 32.98
C ARG A 97 -38.50 15.43 33.62
N ILE A 98 -37.38 16.11 33.39
CA ILE A 98 -37.10 17.42 33.99
C ILE A 98 -37.60 18.58 33.14
N ILE A 99 -37.85 18.38 31.85
CA ILE A 99 -38.24 19.46 30.93
C ILE A 99 -39.73 19.76 31.07
N LYS A 100 -40.09 21.04 31.16
CA LYS A 100 -41.48 21.50 31.21
C LYS A 100 -41.90 22.09 29.86
N ASP A 101 -43.20 22.34 29.72
CA ASP A 101 -43.79 22.88 28.49
C ASP A 101 -43.65 24.40 28.36
N ASN A 102 -43.33 25.09 29.45
CA ASN A 102 -43.17 26.54 29.45
C ASN A 102 -41.91 26.95 28.68
N VAL A 103 -42.08 27.86 27.71
CA VAL A 103 -41.02 28.41 26.87
C VAL A 103 -41.14 29.93 26.81
N TYR A 104 -40.05 30.63 27.09
CA TYR A 104 -39.93 32.07 26.96
C TYR A 104 -39.01 32.40 25.78
N LYS A 105 -39.53 33.07 24.75
CA LYS A 105 -38.75 33.42 23.56
C LYS A 105 -38.23 34.84 23.68
N VAL A 106 -36.90 35.00 23.70
CA VAL A 106 -36.26 36.33 23.71
C VAL A 106 -36.27 36.93 22.30
N ASN A 107 -35.94 36.11 21.30
CA ASN A 107 -36.05 36.49 19.88
C ASN A 107 -36.35 35.23 19.03
N LYS A 108 -36.24 35.33 17.70
CA LYS A 108 -36.50 34.18 16.80
C LYS A 108 -35.49 33.03 16.96
N GLU A 109 -34.32 33.31 17.51
CA GLU A 109 -33.17 32.41 17.53
C GLU A 109 -32.81 31.92 18.94
N LEU A 110 -33.11 32.68 20.00
CA LEU A 110 -32.83 32.39 21.40
C LEU A 110 -34.13 32.24 22.20
N LEU A 111 -34.25 31.12 22.90
CA LEU A 111 -35.35 30.79 23.79
C LEU A 111 -34.84 30.24 25.12
N PHE A 112 -35.66 30.39 26.15
CA PHE A 112 -35.49 29.74 27.43
C PHE A 112 -36.60 28.73 27.61
N ARG A 113 -36.26 27.56 28.12
CA ARG A 113 -37.23 26.51 28.43
C ARG A 113 -37.17 26.19 29.91
N GLU A 114 -38.33 26.08 30.54
CA GLU A 114 -38.40 25.77 31.95
C GLU A 114 -38.06 24.30 32.18
N THR A 115 -37.31 24.03 33.25
CA THR A 115 -37.05 22.70 33.77
C THR A 115 -37.32 22.65 35.27
N GLU A 116 -37.34 21.47 35.86
CA GLU A 116 -37.40 21.30 37.32
C GLU A 116 -36.25 21.99 38.09
N PHE A 117 -35.14 22.30 37.43
CA PHE A 117 -33.95 22.95 38.01
C PHE A 117 -33.87 24.46 37.75
N GLY A 118 -34.84 25.04 37.04
CA GLY A 118 -34.82 26.43 36.56
C GLY A 118 -34.92 26.51 35.04
N TRP A 119 -34.77 27.72 34.50
CA TRP A 119 -34.83 27.97 33.07
C TRP A 119 -33.48 27.71 32.40
N ILE A 120 -33.47 26.93 31.32
CA ILE A 120 -32.28 26.65 30.50
C ILE A 120 -32.33 27.45 29.20
N ALA A 121 -31.18 27.97 28.75
CA ALA A 121 -31.05 28.66 27.48
C ALA A 121 -30.88 27.66 26.32
N GLY A 122 -31.51 27.94 25.19
CA GLY A 122 -31.34 27.17 23.95
C GLY A 122 -31.51 28.06 22.73
N GLY A 123 -30.68 27.84 21.72
CA GLY A 123 -30.75 28.59 20.46
C GLY A 123 -29.44 29.27 20.06
N ARG A 124 -29.54 30.24 19.15
CA ARG A 124 -28.41 30.96 18.55
C ARG A 124 -28.36 32.40 19.06
N LEU A 125 -27.17 32.86 19.44
CA LEU A 125 -26.90 34.26 19.73
C LEU A 125 -26.46 34.97 18.45
N GLN A 126 -27.10 36.09 18.12
CA GLN A 126 -26.67 36.96 17.02
C GLN A 126 -25.51 37.85 17.52
N GLY A 127 -24.32 37.26 17.63
CA GLY A 127 -23.08 37.95 17.96
C GLY A 127 -22.12 37.96 16.77
N THR A 128 -21.41 39.08 16.59
CA THR A 128 -20.48 39.41 15.50
C THR A 128 -19.60 38.25 15.04
N ASN A 129 -19.54 38.03 13.71
CA ASN A 129 -18.72 37.05 12.99
C ASN A 129 -17.47 36.55 13.74
N THR A 130 -17.60 35.41 14.40
CA THR A 130 -16.50 34.47 14.65
C THR A 130 -16.95 33.10 14.16
N ASN A 131 -16.87 32.91 12.84
CA ASN A 131 -17.06 31.61 12.22
C ASN A 131 -15.88 30.71 12.61
N ASN A 132 -16.09 29.87 13.62
CA ASN A 132 -15.47 28.56 13.70
C ASN A 132 -16.37 27.64 14.52
N PHE A 133 -17.37 27.07 13.83
CA PHE A 133 -18.07 25.89 14.31
C PHE A 133 -17.17 24.68 14.06
N SER A 134 -16.59 24.12 15.11
CA SER A 134 -15.88 22.85 15.04
C SER A 134 -16.84 21.68 15.27
N CYS A 135 -17.47 21.21 14.19
CA CYS A 135 -18.10 19.88 14.16
C CYS A 135 -17.06 18.87 13.67
N TYR A 136 -16.40 18.18 14.60
CA TYR A 136 -15.52 17.07 14.25
C TYR A 136 -16.33 15.80 14.00
N PHE A 137 -16.60 15.51 12.72
CA PHE A 137 -16.92 14.16 12.28
C PHE A 137 -15.60 13.42 12.02
N LEU A 138 -15.10 12.70 13.04
CA LEU A 138 -14.09 11.66 12.82
C LEU A 138 -14.81 10.43 12.30
N LYS A 139 -14.87 10.30 10.97
CA LYS A 139 -15.08 9.01 10.36
C LYS A 139 -13.74 8.27 10.47
N ASP A 140 -13.75 7.06 11.04
CA ASP A 140 -12.67 6.09 10.83
C ASP A 140 -12.51 5.94 9.31
N ASN A 141 -11.53 6.64 8.76
CA ASN A 141 -11.04 6.35 7.43
C ASN A 141 -9.83 5.45 7.67
N ASP A 142 -10.08 4.14 7.79
CA ASP A 142 -9.06 3.11 7.52
C ASP A 142 -8.30 3.47 6.23
N SER A 143 -8.98 4.12 5.29
CA SER A 143 -8.39 4.63 4.05
C SER A 143 -7.24 5.62 4.22
N VAL A 144 -7.15 6.47 5.25
CA VAL A 144 -6.06 7.46 5.35
C VAL A 144 -4.81 6.83 5.94
N ASP A 145 -4.96 5.99 6.96
CA ASP A 145 -3.85 5.18 7.46
C ASP A 145 -3.39 4.18 6.39
N ASP A 146 -4.32 3.54 5.67
CA ASP A 146 -3.97 2.69 4.52
C ASP A 146 -3.39 3.50 3.37
N THR A 147 -3.79 4.75 3.13
CA THR A 147 -3.19 5.61 2.09
C THR A 147 -1.81 6.11 2.52
N LEU A 148 -1.58 6.41 3.80
CA LEU A 148 -0.27 6.76 4.34
C LEU A 148 0.66 5.56 4.34
N LYS A 149 0.13 4.39 4.71
CA LYS A 149 0.83 3.12 4.60
C LYS A 149 1.16 2.85 3.13
N LEU A 150 0.18 2.90 2.22
CA LEU A 150 0.37 2.78 0.78
C LEU A 150 1.35 3.84 0.25
N PHE A 151 1.37 5.07 0.76
CA PHE A 151 2.34 6.10 0.39
C PHE A 151 3.76 5.71 0.82
N PHE A 152 3.95 5.24 2.05
CA PHE A 152 5.23 4.71 2.54
C PHE A 152 5.61 3.37 1.86
N GLU A 153 4.64 2.60 1.39
CA GLU A 153 4.86 1.40 0.57
C GLU A 153 5.14 1.74 -0.89
N LEU A 154 4.58 2.81 -1.44
CA LEU A 154 4.86 3.32 -2.79
C LEU A 154 6.24 3.99 -2.86
N GLU A 155 6.72 4.57 -1.75
CA GLU A 155 8.12 5.00 -1.59
C GLU A 155 9.11 3.82 -1.61
N SER A 156 8.66 2.58 -1.42
CA SER A 156 9.47 1.41 -1.75
C SER A 156 9.33 1.12 -3.24
N LEU A 157 10.35 1.49 -4.03
CA LEU A 157 10.45 1.44 -5.50
C LEU A 157 10.30 0.03 -6.14
N GLY A 158 9.38 -0.82 -5.69
CA GLY A 158 9.36 -2.24 -5.99
C GLY A 158 10.55 -3.00 -5.39
N ILE A 159 11.33 -2.36 -4.51
CA ILE A 159 12.50 -2.91 -3.81
C ILE A 159 12.07 -3.40 -2.41
N LYS A 160 11.02 -4.23 -2.37
CA LYS A 160 10.70 -5.02 -1.18
C LYS A 160 11.03 -6.47 -1.51
N ASP A 161 11.33 -7.24 -0.46
CA ASP A 161 11.42 -8.69 -0.57
C ASP A 161 10.13 -9.25 -1.18
N ASP A 162 10.29 -10.24 -2.07
CA ASP A 162 9.17 -10.88 -2.74
C ASP A 162 8.09 -11.27 -1.71
N PRO A 163 6.80 -11.03 -1.97
CA PRO A 163 5.74 -11.44 -1.06
C PRO A 163 5.92 -12.94 -0.77
N CYS A 164 6.25 -13.23 0.49
CA CYS A 164 6.74 -14.53 0.93
C CYS A 164 5.88 -15.65 0.33
N TYR A 165 6.50 -16.52 -0.47
CA TYR A 165 5.89 -17.76 -0.94
C TYR A 165 5.40 -18.53 0.28
N ARG A 166 4.09 -18.55 0.50
CA ARG A 166 3.51 -19.46 1.49
C ARG A 166 3.55 -20.85 0.86
N LYS A 167 4.33 -21.75 1.46
CA LYS A 167 4.37 -23.17 1.07
C LYS A 167 2.97 -23.79 1.04
N ASP A 168 2.05 -23.25 1.86
CA ASP A 168 0.66 -23.71 1.98
C ASP A 168 -0.35 -22.76 1.29
N ASP A 169 -0.08 -22.37 0.04
CA ASP A 169 -1.07 -21.64 -0.77
C ASP A 169 -2.11 -22.60 -1.37
N GLN A 170 -3.39 -22.34 -1.10
CA GLN A 170 -4.50 -23.19 -1.54
C GLN A 170 -4.66 -23.26 -3.06
N ALA A 171 -4.38 -22.17 -3.79
CA ALA A 171 -4.45 -22.18 -5.25
C ALA A 171 -3.34 -23.06 -5.84
N MET A 172 -2.15 -23.02 -5.24
CA MET A 172 -1.02 -23.89 -5.61
C MET A 172 -1.33 -25.36 -5.35
N ASN A 173 -1.95 -25.70 -4.21
CA ASN A 173 -2.33 -27.07 -3.90
C ASN A 173 -3.36 -27.61 -4.91
N ILE A 174 -4.44 -26.85 -5.16
CA ILE A 174 -5.44 -27.22 -6.17
C ILE A 174 -4.78 -27.41 -7.55
N PHE A 175 -3.89 -26.49 -7.94
CA PHE A 175 -3.18 -26.60 -9.21
C PHE A 175 -2.35 -27.89 -9.30
N LYS A 176 -1.52 -28.20 -8.30
CA LYS A 176 -0.67 -29.40 -8.28
C LYS A 176 -1.48 -30.70 -8.31
N GLU A 177 -2.63 -30.74 -7.65
CA GLU A 177 -3.50 -31.92 -7.62
C GLU A 177 -4.28 -32.14 -8.92
N THR A 178 -4.57 -31.07 -9.66
CA THR A 178 -5.51 -31.11 -10.80
C THR A 178 -4.87 -30.92 -12.17
N VAL A 179 -3.63 -30.41 -12.25
CA VAL A 179 -2.96 -30.16 -13.52
C VAL A 179 -2.77 -31.46 -14.31
N GLN A 180 -3.22 -31.46 -15.56
CA GLN A 180 -3.08 -32.57 -16.49
C GLN A 180 -2.42 -32.11 -17.78
N TYR A 181 -1.79 -33.03 -18.51
CA TYR A 181 -1.16 -32.75 -19.79
C TYR A 181 -1.78 -33.63 -20.88
N ASN A 182 -2.60 -33.02 -21.74
CA ASN A 182 -3.40 -33.71 -22.76
C ASN A 182 -3.21 -33.03 -24.13
N ASN A 183 -3.03 -33.81 -25.20
CA ASN A 183 -3.01 -33.32 -26.59
C ASN A 183 -2.07 -32.11 -26.81
N ASN A 184 -0.84 -32.22 -26.30
CA ASN A 184 0.20 -31.19 -26.43
C ASN A 184 -0.07 -29.87 -25.68
N ARG A 185 -0.98 -29.86 -24.70
CA ARG A 185 -1.33 -28.70 -23.87
C ARG A 185 -1.64 -29.10 -22.43
N TYR A 186 -1.40 -28.19 -21.51
CA TYR A 186 -1.84 -28.36 -20.12
C TYR A 186 -3.32 -28.04 -19.96
N VAL A 187 -4.01 -28.85 -19.16
CA VAL A 187 -5.38 -28.64 -18.70
C VAL A 187 -5.33 -28.31 -17.22
N VAL A 188 -5.93 -27.18 -16.85
CA VAL A 188 -5.95 -26.69 -15.47
C VAL A 188 -7.37 -26.41 -14.99
N GLU A 189 -7.53 -26.39 -13.68
CA GLU A 189 -8.75 -26.01 -13.01
C GLU A 189 -8.69 -24.58 -12.48
N LEU A 190 -9.83 -23.90 -12.41
CA LEU A 190 -9.94 -22.62 -11.72
C LEU A 190 -9.88 -22.88 -10.20
N PRO A 191 -9.01 -22.18 -9.45
CA PRO A 191 -8.80 -22.44 -8.03
C PRO A 191 -9.92 -21.81 -7.19
N PHE A 192 -11.08 -22.47 -7.15
CA PHE A 192 -12.23 -21.99 -6.39
C PHE A 192 -11.96 -21.98 -4.88
N ARG A 193 -12.27 -20.84 -4.24
CA ARG A 193 -12.25 -20.67 -2.79
C ARG A 193 -13.57 -21.08 -2.13
N LYS A 194 -14.66 -20.85 -2.84
CA LYS A 194 -16.04 -21.05 -2.39
C LYS A 194 -16.69 -22.18 -3.19
N HIS A 195 -17.79 -22.72 -2.69
CA HIS A 195 -18.53 -23.70 -3.48
C HIS A 195 -19.14 -23.02 -4.72
N TRP A 196 -19.13 -23.73 -5.85
CA TRP A 196 -19.61 -23.19 -7.13
C TRP A 196 -21.06 -22.70 -7.09
N ASN A 197 -21.86 -23.24 -6.18
CA ASN A 197 -23.28 -22.90 -6.00
C ASN A 197 -23.49 -21.49 -5.41
N GLU A 198 -22.45 -20.87 -4.85
CA GLU A 198 -22.52 -19.49 -4.32
C GLU A 198 -22.37 -18.43 -5.43
N LEU A 199 -21.94 -18.83 -6.63
CA LEU A 199 -21.75 -17.93 -7.75
C LEU A 199 -23.05 -17.78 -8.54
N SER A 200 -23.72 -16.65 -8.36
CA SER A 200 -24.88 -16.26 -9.15
C SER A 200 -24.52 -16.01 -10.61
N ASN A 201 -25.44 -16.31 -11.53
CA ASN A 201 -25.21 -16.05 -12.94
C ASN A 201 -25.28 -14.54 -13.23
N ASN A 202 -24.36 -14.05 -14.07
CA ASN A 202 -24.23 -12.62 -14.38
C ASN A 202 -24.82 -12.24 -15.75
N ILE A 203 -25.79 -13.02 -16.24
CA ILE A 203 -26.27 -12.91 -17.63
C ILE A 203 -26.94 -11.55 -17.90
N SER A 204 -27.67 -11.01 -16.94
CA SER A 204 -28.41 -9.75 -17.08
C SER A 204 -27.45 -8.57 -17.30
N VAL A 205 -26.35 -8.52 -16.55
CA VAL A 205 -25.31 -7.48 -16.70
C VAL A 205 -24.58 -7.66 -18.02
N ALA A 206 -24.22 -8.91 -18.37
CA ALA A 206 -23.59 -9.21 -19.65
C ALA A 206 -24.46 -8.78 -20.85
N LYS A 207 -25.78 -9.04 -20.81
CA LYS A 207 -26.73 -8.59 -21.84
C LYS A 207 -26.78 -7.06 -21.95
N GLN A 208 -26.88 -6.35 -20.83
CA GLN A 208 -26.94 -4.89 -20.82
C GLN A 208 -25.65 -4.25 -21.38
N ARG A 209 -24.48 -4.76 -20.97
CA ARG A 209 -23.20 -4.29 -21.51
C ARG A 209 -23.04 -4.64 -22.98
N PHE A 210 -23.51 -5.81 -23.41
CA PHE A 210 -23.52 -6.20 -24.82
C PHE A 210 -24.40 -5.28 -25.67
N GLN A 211 -25.60 -4.91 -25.21
CA GLN A 211 -26.46 -3.95 -25.92
C GLN A 211 -25.77 -2.60 -26.14
N SER A 212 -25.06 -2.12 -25.12
CA SER A 212 -24.28 -0.88 -25.20
C SER A 212 -23.12 -1.01 -26.20
N LEU A 213 -22.39 -2.14 -26.16
CA LEU A 213 -21.34 -2.47 -27.12
C LEU A 213 -21.92 -2.55 -28.54
N TRP A 214 -23.07 -3.19 -28.73
CA TRP A 214 -23.74 -3.33 -30.02
C TRP A 214 -24.11 -1.98 -30.64
N GLY A 215 -24.58 -1.03 -29.83
CA GLY A 215 -24.80 0.35 -30.28
C GLY A 215 -23.53 1.07 -30.72
N ARG A 216 -22.36 0.71 -30.17
CA ARG A 216 -21.05 1.20 -30.63
C ARG A 216 -20.56 0.50 -31.90
N LEU A 217 -20.71 -0.83 -32.00
CA LEU A 217 -20.35 -1.62 -33.18
C LEU A 217 -21.19 -1.24 -34.41
N ARG A 218 -22.45 -0.83 -34.22
CA ARG A 218 -23.30 -0.26 -35.28
C ARG A 218 -22.75 1.04 -35.86
N ARG A 219 -22.10 1.86 -35.03
CA ARG A 219 -21.55 3.17 -35.43
C ARG A 219 -20.16 3.07 -36.03
N ASP A 220 -19.32 2.18 -35.50
CA ASP A 220 -17.92 1.98 -35.92
C ASP A 220 -17.77 0.65 -36.69
N LYS A 221 -17.89 0.71 -38.03
CA LYS A 221 -17.78 -0.47 -38.91
C LYS A 221 -16.41 -1.14 -38.83
N THR A 222 -15.33 -0.37 -38.72
CA THR A 222 -13.98 -0.90 -38.63
C THR A 222 -13.80 -1.69 -37.35
N LEU A 223 -14.31 -1.16 -36.22
CA LEU A 223 -14.30 -1.87 -34.95
C LEU A 223 -15.12 -3.18 -35.02
N TYR A 224 -16.28 -3.17 -35.66
CA TYR A 224 -17.09 -4.36 -35.84
C TYR A 224 -16.37 -5.45 -36.64
N THR A 225 -15.75 -5.10 -37.78
CA THR A 225 -14.98 -6.05 -38.58
C THR A 225 -13.85 -6.69 -37.75
N GLN A 226 -13.06 -5.88 -37.05
CA GLN A 226 -11.99 -6.37 -36.18
C GLN A 226 -12.51 -7.29 -35.05
N TYR A 227 -13.65 -6.94 -34.45
CA TYR A 227 -14.28 -7.77 -33.42
C TYR A 227 -14.71 -9.13 -33.97
N LYS A 228 -15.39 -9.12 -35.13
CA LYS A 228 -15.88 -10.32 -35.80
C LYS A 228 -14.73 -11.23 -36.22
N GLU A 229 -13.69 -10.68 -36.81
CA GLU A 229 -12.48 -11.43 -37.19
C GLU A 229 -11.82 -12.07 -35.97
N THR A 230 -11.73 -11.36 -34.84
CA THR A 230 -11.13 -11.90 -33.60
C THR A 230 -11.96 -13.06 -33.04
N ILE A 231 -13.29 -12.93 -32.98
CA ILE A 231 -14.17 -14.01 -32.51
C ILE A 231 -14.12 -15.21 -33.46
N GLN A 232 -14.08 -14.97 -34.77
CA GLN A 232 -13.96 -16.05 -35.76
C GLN A 232 -12.60 -16.77 -35.64
N ASP A 233 -11.52 -16.03 -35.41
CA ASP A 233 -10.19 -16.60 -35.18
C ASP A 233 -10.18 -17.49 -33.92
N TYR A 234 -10.82 -17.05 -32.84
CA TYR A 234 -10.97 -17.87 -31.63
C TYR A 234 -11.80 -19.14 -31.88
N LEU A 235 -12.87 -19.07 -32.68
CA LEU A 235 -13.66 -20.26 -33.06
C LEU A 235 -12.82 -21.23 -33.90
N ASN A 236 -12.13 -20.73 -34.92
CA ASN A 236 -11.33 -21.55 -35.83
C ASN A 236 -10.18 -22.27 -35.11
N GLN A 237 -9.58 -21.62 -34.09
CA GLN A 237 -8.53 -22.22 -33.27
C GLN A 237 -9.05 -23.12 -32.14
N GLY A 238 -10.38 -23.26 -31.99
CA GLY A 238 -10.99 -24.02 -30.89
C GLY A 238 -10.75 -23.41 -29.50
N ILE A 239 -10.42 -22.11 -29.44
CA ILE A 239 -10.24 -21.34 -28.19
C ILE A 239 -11.60 -21.12 -27.53
N ILE A 240 -12.64 -20.89 -28.35
CA ILE A 240 -14.02 -20.80 -27.91
C ILE A 240 -14.89 -21.81 -28.67
N GLU A 241 -16.02 -22.15 -28.08
CA GLU A 241 -17.05 -22.96 -28.72
C GLU A 241 -18.43 -22.38 -28.45
N LYS A 242 -19.37 -22.67 -29.35
CA LYS A 242 -20.77 -22.30 -29.19
C LYS A 242 -21.44 -23.28 -28.23
N VAL A 243 -22.18 -22.75 -27.26
CA VAL A 243 -22.93 -23.58 -26.30
C VAL A 243 -24.24 -24.03 -26.96
N ASN A 244 -24.54 -25.32 -26.90
CA ASN A 244 -25.76 -25.89 -27.44
C ASN A 244 -26.99 -25.42 -26.65
N ASP A 245 -28.12 -25.19 -27.32
CA ASP A 245 -29.35 -24.70 -26.68
C ASP A 245 -29.89 -25.65 -25.59
N THR A 246 -29.55 -26.94 -25.67
CA THR A 246 -29.86 -27.97 -24.66
C THR A 246 -29.04 -27.83 -23.37
N GLU A 247 -27.85 -27.22 -23.43
CA GLU A 247 -26.96 -26.98 -22.28
C GLU A 247 -27.21 -25.63 -21.59
N ILE A 248 -28.11 -24.80 -22.15
CA ILE A 248 -28.48 -23.49 -21.59
C ILE A 248 -29.40 -23.64 -20.37
N ASN A 249 -30.25 -24.68 -20.35
CA ASN A 249 -31.29 -24.89 -19.34
C ASN A 249 -30.94 -25.93 -18.25
N VAL A 250 -29.68 -26.35 -18.17
CA VAL A 250 -29.24 -27.29 -17.13
C VAL A 250 -29.00 -26.50 -15.83
N HIS A 251 -29.51 -26.99 -14.70
CA HIS A 251 -29.18 -26.48 -13.35
C HIS A 251 -27.71 -26.79 -12.98
N LYS A 252 -26.78 -26.20 -13.73
CA LYS A 252 -25.34 -26.20 -13.45
C LYS A 252 -24.89 -24.77 -13.15
N PRO A 253 -23.95 -24.58 -12.21
CA PRO A 253 -23.34 -23.28 -11.98
C PRO A 253 -22.72 -22.74 -13.28
N MET A 254 -23.04 -21.50 -13.64
CA MET A 254 -22.59 -20.88 -14.89
C MET A 254 -22.43 -19.37 -14.72
N TYR A 255 -21.50 -18.77 -15.45
CA TYR A 255 -21.20 -17.35 -15.33
C TYR A 255 -20.93 -16.70 -16.68
N TYR A 256 -21.46 -15.48 -16.86
CA TYR A 256 -21.41 -14.73 -18.11
C TYR A 256 -20.53 -13.50 -17.94
N LEU A 257 -19.45 -13.45 -18.70
CA LEU A 257 -18.48 -12.37 -18.73
C LEU A 257 -18.92 -11.29 -19.72
N PRO A 258 -19.15 -10.06 -19.25
CA PRO A 258 -19.21 -8.92 -20.16
C PRO A 258 -17.86 -8.71 -20.85
N HIS A 259 -17.88 -8.16 -22.06
CA HIS A 259 -16.65 -7.91 -22.80
C HIS A 259 -16.68 -6.56 -23.51
N GLN A 260 -15.50 -6.00 -23.74
CA GLN A 260 -15.33 -4.70 -24.37
C GLN A 260 -14.05 -4.65 -25.22
N ALA A 261 -14.04 -3.72 -26.19
CA ALA A 261 -12.85 -3.45 -27.00
C ALA A 261 -11.97 -2.38 -26.37
N ILE A 262 -10.70 -2.71 -26.15
CA ILE A 262 -9.65 -1.76 -25.77
C ILE A 262 -8.84 -1.41 -27.03
N LYS A 263 -8.76 -0.12 -27.36
CA LYS A 263 -7.87 0.41 -28.41
C LYS A 263 -6.53 0.74 -27.76
N LYS A 264 -5.43 0.17 -28.26
CA LYS A 264 -4.07 0.64 -27.89
C LYS A 264 -3.71 1.83 -28.76
N GLU A 265 -3.59 3.01 -28.17
CA GLU A 265 -3.11 4.21 -28.86
C GLU A 265 -1.58 4.15 -29.06
N GLY A 266 -1.11 4.17 -30.31
CA GLY A 266 0.33 4.29 -30.64
C GLY A 266 0.99 3.11 -31.37
N ARG A 267 0.25 2.26 -32.09
CA ARG A 267 0.82 1.34 -33.10
C ARG A 267 0.30 1.70 -34.49
N VAL A 268 1.15 1.53 -35.51
CA VAL A 268 0.78 1.70 -36.93
C VAL A 268 -0.37 0.75 -37.31
N THR A 269 -0.46 -0.41 -36.65
CA THR A 269 -1.61 -1.32 -36.71
C THR A 269 -2.43 -1.24 -35.41
N THR A 270 -3.60 -0.61 -35.49
CA THR A 270 -4.56 -0.48 -34.38
C THR A 270 -5.25 -1.84 -34.13
N SER A 271 -4.51 -2.82 -33.59
CA SER A 271 -5.08 -4.10 -33.19
C SER A 271 -5.98 -3.89 -31.97
N THR A 272 -7.29 -3.98 -32.18
CA THR A 272 -8.28 -3.98 -31.10
C THR A 272 -8.17 -5.29 -30.31
N ARG A 273 -8.05 -5.20 -28.98
CA ARG A 273 -8.11 -6.37 -28.09
C ARG A 273 -9.47 -6.45 -27.42
N ILE A 274 -10.05 -7.66 -27.40
CA ILE A 274 -11.27 -7.95 -26.64
C ILE A 274 -10.85 -8.31 -25.22
N VAL A 275 -11.40 -7.60 -24.23
CA VAL A 275 -11.18 -7.87 -22.81
C VAL A 275 -12.48 -8.30 -22.16
N PHE A 276 -12.41 -9.37 -21.38
CA PHE A 276 -13.52 -9.95 -20.63
C PHE A 276 -13.40 -9.53 -19.17
N ASP A 277 -14.52 -9.13 -18.57
CA ASP A 277 -14.57 -8.58 -17.22
C ASP A 277 -15.11 -9.64 -16.24
N ALA A 278 -14.20 -10.33 -15.55
CA ALA A 278 -14.53 -11.31 -14.51
C ALA A 278 -14.79 -10.70 -13.13
N ALA A 279 -14.59 -9.38 -12.98
CA ALA A 279 -14.92 -8.63 -11.76
C ALA A 279 -16.34 -8.05 -11.81
N SER A 280 -16.99 -8.04 -12.97
CA SER A 280 -18.37 -7.53 -13.09
C SER A 280 -19.36 -8.44 -12.40
N HIS A 281 -20.17 -7.93 -11.47
CA HIS A 281 -21.25 -8.63 -10.79
C HIS A 281 -22.51 -7.74 -10.66
N GLN A 282 -23.65 -8.32 -10.25
CA GLN A 282 -24.84 -7.56 -9.84
C GLN A 282 -24.68 -6.99 -8.43
N ALA A 283 -25.46 -5.96 -8.08
CA ALA A 283 -25.44 -5.42 -6.72
C ALA A 283 -25.75 -6.53 -5.70
N ASN A 284 -24.92 -6.63 -4.66
CA ASN A 284 -24.97 -7.66 -3.60
C ASN A 284 -24.69 -9.11 -4.06
N GLU A 285 -24.27 -9.34 -5.29
CA GLU A 285 -23.84 -10.65 -5.79
C GLU A 285 -22.32 -10.75 -5.90
N LEU A 286 -21.78 -11.98 -5.90
CA LEU A 286 -20.33 -12.22 -6.05
C LEU A 286 -19.91 -12.18 -7.53
N SER A 287 -18.70 -11.69 -7.81
CA SER A 287 -18.06 -11.86 -9.11
C SER A 287 -17.33 -13.20 -9.21
N LEU A 288 -16.97 -13.61 -10.44
CA LEU A 288 -16.11 -14.77 -10.63
C LEU A 288 -14.78 -14.60 -9.88
N ASN A 289 -14.19 -13.41 -9.93
CA ASN A 289 -12.93 -13.13 -9.24
C ASN A 289 -13.05 -13.24 -7.70
N ASP A 290 -14.20 -12.92 -7.12
CA ASP A 290 -14.43 -13.04 -5.67
C ASP A 290 -14.52 -14.50 -5.18
N CYS A 291 -14.84 -15.41 -6.09
CA CYS A 291 -14.97 -16.84 -5.83
C CYS A 291 -13.67 -17.63 -6.08
N LEU A 292 -12.65 -17.00 -6.65
CA LEU A 292 -11.38 -17.62 -7.00
C LEU A 292 -10.25 -17.15 -6.08
N TRP A 293 -9.37 -18.07 -5.71
CA TRP A 293 -8.08 -17.70 -5.16
C TRP A 293 -7.21 -17.08 -6.27
N PRO A 294 -6.69 -15.85 -6.10
CA PRO A 294 -5.81 -15.25 -7.10
C PRO A 294 -4.48 -16.03 -7.25
N GLY A 295 -4.09 -16.78 -6.22
CA GLY A 295 -2.82 -17.49 -6.14
C GLY A 295 -1.64 -16.55 -5.82
N PRO A 296 -0.47 -17.12 -5.51
CA PRO A 296 0.73 -16.36 -5.20
C PRO A 296 1.29 -15.70 -6.45
N ASN A 297 1.98 -14.57 -6.29
CA ASN A 297 2.76 -14.00 -7.38
C ASN A 297 4.02 -14.85 -7.59
N LEU A 298 4.09 -15.54 -8.73
CA LEU A 298 5.21 -16.39 -9.12
C LEU A 298 6.14 -15.72 -10.14
N ASN A 299 5.81 -14.50 -10.58
CA ASN A 299 6.66 -13.75 -11.48
C ASN A 299 7.86 -13.17 -10.71
N PRO A 300 9.05 -13.15 -11.32
CA PRO A 300 10.23 -12.52 -10.73
C PRO A 300 10.03 -11.02 -10.57
N ASN A 301 10.79 -10.41 -9.66
CA ASN A 301 10.81 -8.96 -9.51
C ASN A 301 11.30 -8.30 -10.81
N LEU A 302 10.53 -7.33 -11.29
CA LEU A 302 10.80 -6.65 -12.56
C LEU A 302 12.17 -5.97 -12.60
N LEU A 303 12.60 -5.38 -11.47
CA LEU A 303 13.90 -4.72 -11.37
C LEU A 303 15.04 -5.71 -11.57
N ASP A 304 14.90 -6.93 -11.05
CA ASP A 304 15.94 -7.95 -11.19
C ASP A 304 16.07 -8.43 -12.61
N VAL A 305 14.94 -8.65 -13.28
CA VAL A 305 14.92 -9.05 -14.69
C VAL A 305 15.65 -7.97 -15.51
N LEU A 306 15.36 -6.69 -15.26
CA LEU A 306 16.01 -5.56 -15.93
C LEU A 306 17.51 -5.46 -15.62
N ILE A 307 17.93 -5.62 -14.36
CA ILE A 307 19.36 -5.58 -14.00
C ILE A 307 20.09 -6.74 -14.64
N ASN A 308 19.57 -7.96 -14.54
CA ASN A 308 20.21 -9.15 -15.13
C ASN A 308 20.28 -9.04 -16.66
N PHE A 309 19.23 -8.54 -17.31
CA PHE A 309 19.23 -8.25 -18.73
C PHE A 309 20.40 -7.33 -19.12
N ARG A 310 20.63 -6.25 -18.34
CA ARG A 310 21.73 -5.30 -18.55
C ARG A 310 23.12 -5.82 -18.18
N LEU A 311 23.22 -6.85 -17.34
CA LEU A 311 24.49 -7.45 -16.93
C LEU A 311 25.05 -8.44 -17.96
N ASN A 312 24.30 -8.79 -18.99
CA ASN A 312 24.70 -9.72 -20.03
C ASN A 312 25.13 -8.97 -21.29
N ARG A 313 26.19 -9.45 -21.97
CA ARG A 313 26.70 -8.82 -23.20
C ARG A 313 25.77 -9.01 -24.40
N VAL A 314 25.16 -10.19 -24.49
CA VAL A 314 24.22 -10.56 -25.55
C VAL A 314 22.83 -10.66 -24.93
N ALA A 315 21.99 -9.67 -25.20
CA ALA A 315 20.62 -9.61 -24.72
C ALA A 315 19.70 -10.46 -25.61
N ILE A 316 18.70 -11.12 -25.00
CA ILE A 316 17.73 -11.99 -25.66
C ILE A 316 16.34 -11.63 -25.14
N SER A 317 15.39 -11.41 -26.04
CA SER A 317 13.98 -11.22 -25.69
C SER A 317 13.08 -12.01 -26.64
N SER A 318 12.02 -12.61 -26.11
CA SER A 318 10.99 -13.33 -26.86
C SER A 318 9.65 -13.27 -26.13
N ASP A 319 8.52 -13.33 -26.85
CA ASP A 319 7.17 -13.46 -26.28
C ASP A 319 6.58 -14.86 -26.49
N ILE A 320 5.82 -15.34 -25.52
CA ILE A 320 4.97 -16.52 -25.69
C ILE A 320 3.69 -16.11 -26.44
N ARG A 321 3.43 -16.76 -27.58
CA ARG A 321 2.24 -16.50 -28.39
C ARG A 321 0.96 -16.74 -27.59
N GLN A 322 0.21 -15.68 -27.30
CA GLN A 322 -1.09 -15.76 -26.62
C GLN A 322 -1.05 -16.66 -25.35
N ALA A 323 -0.04 -16.47 -24.51
CA ALA A 323 0.31 -17.33 -23.37
C ALA A 323 -0.87 -17.97 -22.62
N PHE A 324 -1.82 -17.16 -22.11
CA PHE A 324 -3.00 -17.65 -21.40
C PHE A 324 -3.84 -18.64 -22.23
N LEU A 325 -4.05 -18.32 -23.51
CA LEU A 325 -4.85 -19.12 -24.44
C LEU A 325 -4.15 -20.43 -24.86
N GLN A 326 -2.88 -20.63 -24.47
CA GLN A 326 -2.20 -21.91 -24.66
C GLN A 326 -2.65 -22.97 -23.66
N ILE A 327 -3.17 -22.56 -22.49
CA ILE A 327 -3.59 -23.44 -21.41
C ILE A 327 -5.09 -23.74 -21.53
N CYS A 328 -5.45 -25.02 -21.50
CA CYS A 328 -6.83 -25.49 -21.54
C CYS A 328 -7.50 -25.40 -20.16
N LEU A 329 -8.80 -25.09 -20.15
CA LEU A 329 -9.62 -25.21 -18.95
C LEU A 329 -10.28 -26.58 -18.89
N ALA A 330 -10.34 -27.15 -17.68
CA ALA A 330 -11.10 -28.37 -17.41
C ALA A 330 -12.58 -28.21 -17.79
N ASP A 331 -13.19 -29.25 -18.36
CA ASP A 331 -14.55 -29.20 -18.92
C ASP A 331 -15.60 -28.71 -17.91
N LYS A 332 -15.45 -29.14 -16.65
CA LYS A 332 -16.35 -28.76 -15.54
C LYS A 332 -16.33 -27.26 -15.21
N HIS A 333 -15.30 -26.52 -15.64
CA HIS A 333 -15.13 -25.09 -15.33
C HIS A 333 -15.35 -24.16 -16.54
N LYS A 334 -15.52 -24.70 -17.75
CA LYS A 334 -15.71 -23.88 -18.97
C LYS A 334 -16.98 -23.02 -18.92
N ASP A 335 -18.00 -23.46 -18.18
CA ASP A 335 -19.27 -22.73 -18.08
C ASP A 335 -19.19 -21.47 -17.18
N PHE A 336 -18.09 -21.24 -16.47
CA PHE A 336 -17.83 -20.00 -15.73
C PHE A 336 -17.22 -18.90 -16.60
N VAL A 337 -16.83 -19.21 -17.83
CA VAL A 337 -16.22 -18.27 -18.78
C VAL A 337 -17.08 -18.15 -20.04
N ARG A 338 -18.41 -18.11 -19.88
CA ARG A 338 -19.37 -17.88 -20.97
C ARG A 338 -19.41 -16.40 -21.33
N PHE A 339 -19.78 -16.07 -22.56
CA PHE A 339 -20.05 -14.72 -23.01
C PHE A 339 -21.10 -14.71 -24.13
N LEU A 340 -21.60 -13.52 -24.46
CA LEU A 340 -22.68 -13.33 -25.43
C LEU A 340 -22.12 -12.73 -26.71
N TRP A 341 -22.46 -13.30 -27.86
CA TRP A 341 -22.08 -12.76 -29.17
C TRP A 341 -23.19 -12.96 -30.20
N THR A 342 -23.06 -12.33 -31.37
CA THR A 342 -24.03 -12.41 -32.46
C THR A 342 -23.32 -12.49 -33.80
N ASP A 343 -23.78 -13.41 -34.67
CA ASP A 343 -23.34 -13.47 -36.07
C ASP A 343 -24.14 -12.53 -36.98
N SER A 344 -25.27 -12.00 -36.48
CA SER A 344 -26.09 -11.02 -37.20
C SER A 344 -25.28 -9.80 -37.58
N ASN A 345 -25.54 -9.23 -38.75
CA ASN A 345 -24.90 -7.98 -39.14
C ASN A 345 -25.57 -6.79 -38.43
N PRO A 346 -24.82 -5.74 -38.08
CA PRO A 346 -25.35 -4.53 -37.46
C PRO A 346 -26.11 -3.67 -38.49
N ARG A 347 -27.19 -4.21 -39.08
CA ARG A 347 -28.11 -3.49 -39.97
C ARG A 347 -29.30 -2.93 -39.18
N ILE A 348 -29.86 -1.83 -39.68
CA ILE A 348 -31.05 -1.20 -39.11
C ILE A 348 -32.25 -2.11 -39.44
N GLY A 349 -33.02 -2.51 -38.42
CA GLY A 349 -34.24 -3.30 -38.57
C GLY A 349 -34.13 -4.82 -38.36
N GLU A 350 -32.92 -5.39 -38.30
CA GLU A 350 -32.73 -6.81 -37.97
C GLU A 350 -32.84 -7.06 -36.46
N LYS A 351 -33.60 -8.10 -36.08
CA LYS A 351 -33.74 -8.56 -34.69
C LYS A 351 -32.40 -9.16 -34.24
N LEU A 352 -31.87 -8.65 -33.13
CA LEU A 352 -30.61 -9.13 -32.55
C LEU A 352 -30.79 -10.53 -31.98
N THR A 353 -30.12 -11.52 -32.57
CA THR A 353 -30.13 -12.92 -32.09
C THR A 353 -28.85 -13.20 -31.32
N LEU A 354 -28.93 -13.11 -29.99
CA LEU A 354 -27.79 -13.43 -29.12
C LEU A 354 -27.55 -14.93 -29.07
N GLN A 355 -26.28 -15.31 -29.21
CA GLN A 355 -25.77 -16.66 -29.03
C GLN A 355 -24.83 -16.69 -27.83
N VAL A 356 -24.72 -17.86 -27.20
CA VAL A 356 -23.82 -18.08 -26.06
C VAL A 356 -22.58 -18.83 -26.53
N TYR A 357 -21.42 -18.30 -26.18
CA TYR A 357 -20.13 -18.94 -26.39
C TYR A 357 -19.45 -19.17 -25.05
N ARG A 358 -18.52 -20.14 -24.98
CA ARG A 358 -17.67 -20.36 -23.81
C ARG A 358 -16.21 -20.56 -24.22
N PHE A 359 -15.30 -20.18 -23.34
CA PHE A 359 -13.87 -20.43 -23.55
C PHE A 359 -13.49 -21.86 -23.14
N ASN A 360 -12.64 -22.46 -23.98
CA ASN A 360 -11.97 -23.73 -23.73
C ASN A 360 -10.56 -23.54 -23.11
N ARG A 361 -10.15 -22.29 -22.88
CA ARG A 361 -8.79 -21.89 -22.49
C ARG A 361 -8.82 -20.89 -21.34
N VAL A 362 -7.70 -20.79 -20.62
CA VAL A 362 -7.51 -19.75 -19.59
C VAL A 362 -7.50 -18.38 -20.27
N ILE A 363 -8.26 -17.43 -19.73
CA ILE A 363 -8.46 -16.11 -20.36
C ILE A 363 -7.82 -14.99 -19.55
N PHE A 364 -7.53 -13.88 -20.25
CA PHE A 364 -7.21 -12.62 -19.60
C PHE A 364 -8.45 -12.02 -18.92
N GLY A 365 -8.27 -11.38 -17.77
CA GLY A 365 -9.33 -10.72 -17.00
C GLY A 365 -9.78 -11.46 -15.74
N VAL A 366 -9.42 -12.75 -15.62
CA VAL A 366 -9.61 -13.54 -14.40
C VAL A 366 -8.38 -13.38 -13.49
N ASN A 367 -8.59 -13.10 -12.20
CA ASN A 367 -7.52 -12.78 -11.25
C ASN A 367 -6.51 -13.93 -11.05
N SER A 368 -6.93 -15.18 -11.17
CA SER A 368 -6.09 -16.36 -11.02
C SER A 368 -5.29 -16.72 -12.28
N SER A 369 -5.60 -16.12 -13.44
CA SER A 369 -4.94 -16.46 -14.71
C SER A 369 -3.42 -16.21 -14.73
N PRO A 370 -2.89 -15.09 -14.20
CA PRO A 370 -1.43 -14.87 -14.11
C PRO A 370 -0.73 -15.96 -13.32
N PHE A 371 -1.31 -16.36 -12.19
CA PHE A 371 -0.82 -17.47 -11.36
C PHE A 371 -0.86 -18.78 -12.14
N LEU A 372 -1.99 -19.14 -12.76
CA LEU A 372 -2.13 -20.39 -13.52
C LEU A 372 -1.11 -20.48 -14.67
N LEU A 373 -0.85 -19.38 -15.35
CA LEU A 373 0.18 -19.32 -16.39
C LEU A 373 1.57 -19.60 -15.81
N ALA A 374 1.98 -18.83 -14.81
CA ALA A 374 3.31 -18.97 -14.20
C ALA A 374 3.49 -20.36 -13.56
N ALA A 375 2.49 -20.88 -12.86
CA ALA A 375 2.52 -22.22 -12.26
C ALA A 375 2.63 -23.32 -13.31
N THR A 376 1.93 -23.20 -14.45
CA THR A 376 2.03 -24.16 -15.56
C THR A 376 3.40 -24.16 -16.19
N ILE A 377 4.00 -22.98 -16.39
CA ILE A 377 5.35 -22.86 -16.94
C ILE A 377 6.36 -23.49 -15.99
N LYS A 378 6.32 -23.13 -14.69
CA LYS A 378 7.21 -23.70 -13.67
C LYS A 378 7.09 -25.22 -13.59
N TYR A 379 5.86 -25.74 -13.54
CA TYR A 379 5.60 -27.19 -13.52
C TYR A 379 6.15 -27.91 -14.77
N HIS A 380 6.14 -27.26 -15.93
CA HIS A 380 6.69 -27.85 -17.14
C HIS A 380 8.22 -27.86 -17.15
N ILE A 381 8.86 -26.73 -16.83
CA ILE A 381 10.32 -26.59 -16.90
C ILE A 381 11.04 -27.43 -15.84
N GLU A 382 10.40 -27.68 -14.68
CA GLU A 382 10.92 -28.56 -13.63
C GLU A 382 11.32 -29.96 -14.16
N LYS A 383 10.62 -30.48 -15.17
CA LYS A 383 10.91 -31.77 -15.81
C LYS A 383 12.29 -31.83 -16.47
N TYR A 384 12.84 -30.68 -16.85
CA TYR A 384 14.12 -30.56 -17.54
C TYR A 384 15.26 -30.13 -16.62
N ASN A 385 15.00 -29.99 -15.31
CA ASN A 385 16.01 -29.46 -14.39
C ASN A 385 17.25 -30.35 -14.31
N GLU A 386 17.11 -31.67 -14.49
CA GLU A 386 18.24 -32.61 -14.52
C GLU A 386 19.00 -32.60 -15.86
N ILE A 387 18.35 -32.22 -16.95
CA ILE A 387 18.89 -32.32 -18.32
C ILE A 387 19.49 -30.97 -18.78
N HIS A 388 18.77 -29.88 -18.52
CA HIS A 388 19.11 -28.52 -18.94
C HIS A 388 18.98 -27.53 -17.77
N PRO A 389 19.73 -27.73 -16.66
CA PRO A 389 19.58 -26.94 -15.43
C PRO A 389 19.72 -25.43 -15.65
N ILE A 390 20.69 -25.03 -16.49
CA ILE A 390 20.94 -23.60 -16.79
C ILE A 390 19.76 -23.00 -17.54
N THR A 391 19.26 -23.67 -18.58
CA THR A 391 18.11 -23.17 -19.36
C THR A 391 16.86 -23.08 -18.48
N VAL A 392 16.62 -24.08 -17.63
CA VAL A 392 15.50 -24.08 -16.67
C VAL A 392 15.61 -22.93 -15.69
N GLN A 393 16.79 -22.70 -15.11
CA GLN A 393 17.02 -21.57 -14.21
C GLN A 393 16.72 -20.23 -14.90
N HIS A 394 17.14 -20.06 -16.15
CA HIS A 394 16.87 -18.84 -16.92
C HIS A 394 15.39 -18.69 -17.30
N LEU A 395 14.69 -19.77 -17.62
CA LEU A 395 13.24 -19.75 -17.85
C LEU A 395 12.46 -19.42 -16.57
N ASP A 396 12.89 -19.92 -15.42
CA ASP A 396 12.25 -19.67 -14.13
C ASP A 396 12.49 -18.24 -13.62
N SER A 397 13.73 -17.75 -13.75
CA SER A 397 14.16 -16.48 -13.12
C SER A 397 13.88 -15.24 -13.97
N PHE A 398 13.71 -15.40 -15.28
CA PHE A 398 13.66 -14.28 -16.23
C PHE A 398 12.41 -14.24 -17.11
N MET A 399 11.42 -15.08 -16.81
CA MET A 399 10.12 -15.02 -17.48
C MET A 399 9.16 -14.16 -16.68
N TYR A 400 8.73 -13.06 -17.26
CA TYR A 400 7.76 -12.14 -16.68
C TYR A 400 6.45 -12.23 -17.44
N VAL A 401 5.49 -12.97 -16.89
CA VAL A 401 4.21 -13.29 -17.53
C VAL A 401 4.40 -14.00 -18.88
N ASP A 402 4.29 -13.28 -20.01
CA ASP A 402 4.46 -13.79 -21.37
C ASP A 402 5.78 -13.40 -22.02
N ASP A 403 6.54 -12.48 -21.41
CA ASP A 403 7.83 -12.01 -21.92
C ASP A 403 8.99 -12.77 -21.25
N TRP A 404 9.86 -13.37 -22.06
CA TRP A 404 11.12 -13.95 -21.60
C TRP A 404 12.28 -13.04 -21.97
N ILE A 405 12.96 -12.50 -20.96
CA ILE A 405 13.94 -11.42 -21.12
C ILE A 405 15.21 -11.79 -20.36
N THR A 406 16.21 -12.28 -21.09
CA THR A 406 17.44 -12.84 -20.54
C THR A 406 18.65 -12.34 -21.33
N GLY A 407 19.85 -12.80 -20.98
CA GLY A 407 21.02 -12.61 -21.82
C GLY A 407 22.13 -13.59 -21.44
N GLN A 408 23.19 -13.62 -22.24
CA GLN A 408 24.41 -14.41 -22.03
C GLN A 408 25.67 -13.57 -22.27
N ASP A 409 26.84 -14.07 -21.87
CA ASP A 409 28.11 -13.36 -22.03
C ASP A 409 28.72 -13.59 -23.43
N THR A 410 28.39 -14.71 -24.08
CA THR A 410 28.81 -15.04 -25.45
C THR A 410 27.63 -15.34 -26.37
N ARG A 411 27.86 -15.21 -27.68
CA ARG A 411 26.86 -15.49 -28.72
C ARG A 411 26.52 -16.99 -28.78
N GLU A 412 27.52 -17.84 -28.64
CA GLU A 412 27.37 -19.29 -28.71
C GLU A 412 26.46 -19.80 -27.57
N GLU A 413 26.65 -19.29 -26.36
CA GLU A 413 25.78 -19.56 -25.22
C GLU A 413 24.36 -19.03 -25.46
N ALA A 414 24.23 -17.81 -26.00
CA ALA A 414 22.94 -17.22 -26.33
C ALA A 414 22.16 -18.07 -27.35
N LEU A 415 22.83 -18.58 -28.37
CA LEU A 415 22.24 -19.45 -29.39
C LEU A 415 21.81 -20.79 -28.79
N PHE A 416 22.69 -21.42 -28.00
CA PHE A 416 22.39 -22.66 -27.27
C PHE A 416 21.15 -22.47 -26.40
N MET A 417 21.15 -21.46 -25.53
CA MET A 417 20.06 -21.16 -24.62
C MET A 417 18.74 -20.94 -25.35
N SER A 418 18.76 -20.20 -26.47
CA SER A 418 17.57 -19.92 -27.26
C SER A 418 16.97 -21.17 -27.90
N ARG A 419 17.81 -22.08 -28.42
CA ARG A 419 17.35 -23.35 -29.00
C ARG A 419 16.71 -24.25 -27.94
N HIS A 420 17.36 -24.41 -26.78
CA HIS A 420 16.84 -25.24 -25.70
C HIS A 420 15.54 -24.65 -25.13
N ALA A 421 15.49 -23.34 -24.88
CA ALA A 421 14.27 -22.68 -24.42
C ALA A 421 13.11 -22.84 -25.41
N LYS A 422 13.35 -22.61 -26.70
CA LYS A 422 12.34 -22.80 -27.76
C LYS A 422 11.80 -24.23 -27.79
N ASN A 423 12.67 -25.23 -27.66
CA ASN A 423 12.27 -26.64 -27.68
C ASN A 423 11.45 -27.02 -26.45
N ILE A 424 11.94 -26.67 -25.26
CA ILE A 424 11.23 -26.92 -23.98
C ILE A 424 9.83 -26.29 -24.06
N MET A 425 9.72 -25.00 -24.36
CA MET A 425 8.41 -24.32 -24.37
C MET A 425 7.48 -24.85 -25.47
N LYS A 426 8.02 -25.26 -26.63
CA LYS A 426 7.24 -25.89 -27.70
C LYS A 426 6.60 -27.21 -27.24
N GLU A 427 7.27 -27.98 -26.39
CA GLU A 427 6.72 -29.20 -25.80
C GLU A 427 5.58 -28.90 -24.80
N ALA A 428 5.47 -27.70 -24.25
CA ALA A 428 4.27 -27.29 -23.49
C ALA A 428 3.11 -26.81 -24.38
N GLY A 429 3.29 -26.78 -25.71
CA GLY A 429 2.38 -26.09 -26.63
C GLY A 429 2.48 -24.56 -26.54
N MET A 430 3.56 -24.04 -25.93
CA MET A 430 3.82 -22.61 -25.75
C MET A 430 4.86 -22.14 -26.76
N GLU A 431 4.37 -21.72 -27.93
CA GLU A 431 5.23 -21.22 -29.01
C GLU A 431 5.86 -19.86 -28.65
N MET A 432 7.19 -19.84 -28.54
CA MET A 432 7.99 -18.63 -28.34
C MET A 432 8.25 -17.93 -29.68
N ARG A 433 7.99 -16.63 -29.74
CA ARG A 433 8.06 -15.81 -30.96
C ARG A 433 8.62 -14.41 -30.70
N LYS A 434 8.66 -13.61 -31.78
CA LYS A 434 9.29 -12.28 -31.84
C LYS A 434 10.68 -12.25 -31.19
N TRP A 435 11.48 -13.24 -31.53
CA TRP A 435 12.85 -13.33 -31.07
C TRP A 435 13.63 -12.10 -31.50
N ILE A 436 14.29 -11.44 -30.55
CA ILE A 436 15.09 -10.24 -30.77
C ILE A 436 16.31 -10.24 -29.84
N SER A 437 17.42 -9.68 -30.33
CA SER A 437 18.69 -9.63 -29.61
C SER A 437 19.41 -8.31 -29.89
N SER A 438 20.38 -7.97 -29.02
CA SER A 438 21.38 -6.95 -29.30
C SER A 438 22.41 -7.39 -30.35
N ASP A 439 22.56 -8.71 -30.60
CA ASP A 439 23.51 -9.25 -31.57
C ASP A 439 22.84 -9.56 -32.93
N THR A 440 23.24 -8.83 -33.97
CA THR A 440 22.67 -8.96 -35.32
C THR A 440 23.02 -10.27 -36.02
N VAL A 441 24.18 -10.87 -35.69
CA VAL A 441 24.60 -12.16 -36.26
C VAL A 441 23.79 -13.28 -35.62
N LEU A 442 23.51 -13.20 -34.32
CA LEU A 442 22.61 -14.14 -33.64
C LEU A 442 21.21 -14.09 -34.26
N MET A 443 20.68 -12.90 -34.52
CA MET A 443 19.39 -12.74 -35.19
C MET A 443 19.38 -13.35 -36.60
N ALA A 444 20.47 -13.21 -37.36
CA ALA A 444 20.60 -13.84 -38.67
C ALA A 444 20.65 -15.38 -38.58
N GLN A 445 21.32 -15.92 -37.57
CA GLN A 445 21.34 -17.37 -37.30
C GLN A 445 19.94 -17.90 -36.92
N TRP A 446 19.22 -17.19 -36.04
CA TRP A 446 17.83 -17.53 -35.72
C TRP A 446 16.91 -17.53 -36.94
N ALA A 447 17.05 -16.54 -37.83
CA ALA A 447 16.29 -16.49 -39.08
C ALA A 447 16.59 -17.70 -39.97
N ALA A 448 17.87 -18.10 -40.10
CA ALA A 448 18.26 -19.29 -40.85
C ALA A 448 17.70 -20.59 -40.25
N GLU A 449 17.53 -20.65 -38.93
CA GLU A 449 16.97 -21.80 -38.20
C GLU A 449 15.42 -21.76 -38.06
N GLY A 450 14.75 -20.84 -38.74
CA GLY A 450 13.29 -20.74 -38.73
C GLY A 450 12.72 -20.35 -37.36
N PHE A 451 13.40 -19.47 -36.62
CA PHE A 451 12.80 -18.77 -35.50
C PHE A 451 11.86 -17.68 -36.04
N ASP A 452 10.73 -17.46 -35.36
CA ASP A 452 9.87 -16.30 -35.58
C ASP A 452 10.56 -15.07 -34.99
N THR A 453 11.58 -14.57 -35.70
CA THR A 453 12.20 -13.29 -35.40
C THR A 453 11.20 -12.20 -35.74
N HIS A 454 11.13 -11.13 -34.94
CA HIS A 454 10.18 -10.05 -35.17
C HIS A 454 10.26 -9.63 -36.65
N PRO A 455 9.15 -9.60 -37.41
CA PRO A 455 9.23 -9.15 -38.79
C PRO A 455 9.83 -7.75 -38.75
N MET A 456 10.83 -7.51 -39.59
CA MET A 456 11.20 -6.17 -40.01
C MET A 456 9.92 -5.55 -40.58
N ASP A 457 9.10 -4.98 -39.70
CA ASP A 457 7.96 -4.18 -40.08
C ASP A 457 8.51 -3.14 -41.06
N ALA A 458 7.88 -2.92 -42.21
CA ALA A 458 8.43 -2.03 -43.25
C ALA A 458 8.58 -0.56 -42.77
N SER A 459 8.14 -0.27 -41.55
CA SER A 459 8.36 0.96 -40.79
C SER A 459 9.67 1.00 -39.97
N ILE A 460 10.39 -0.11 -39.85
CA ILE A 460 11.69 -0.26 -39.18
C ILE A 460 12.76 -0.35 -40.27
N ARG A 461 13.28 0.80 -40.68
CA ARG A 461 14.43 0.84 -41.59
C ARG A 461 15.68 0.36 -40.85
N LEU A 462 16.48 -0.50 -41.51
CA LEU A 462 17.86 -0.80 -41.13
C LEU A 462 18.57 0.50 -40.73
N GLY A 463 18.92 0.61 -39.45
CA GLY A 463 19.49 1.82 -38.83
C GLY A 463 18.63 2.48 -37.75
N THR A 464 17.42 1.99 -37.46
CA THR A 464 16.51 2.55 -36.42
C THR A 464 15.73 1.45 -35.67
N ASN A 465 16.42 0.53 -34.99
CA ASN A 465 15.77 -0.64 -34.37
C ASN A 465 15.17 -0.32 -32.97
N LYS A 466 14.03 0.39 -32.89
CA LYS A 466 13.31 0.67 -31.62
C LYS A 466 12.21 -0.38 -31.38
N THR A 467 12.37 -1.26 -30.38
CA THR A 467 11.32 -2.17 -29.88
C THR A 467 10.83 -1.74 -28.49
N LYS A 468 9.82 -2.40 -27.90
CA LYS A 468 9.45 -2.21 -26.49
C LYS A 468 9.80 -3.45 -25.67
N VAL A 469 10.44 -3.26 -24.52
CA VAL A 469 10.75 -4.30 -23.52
C VAL A 469 10.26 -3.79 -22.17
N LEU A 470 9.35 -4.53 -21.52
CA LEU A 470 8.82 -4.21 -20.19
C LEU A 470 8.25 -2.78 -20.06
N GLY A 471 7.67 -2.25 -21.15
CA GLY A 471 7.10 -0.90 -21.20
C GLY A 471 8.08 0.22 -21.57
N MET A 472 9.39 -0.03 -21.55
CA MET A 472 10.42 0.89 -22.06
C MET A 472 10.68 0.66 -23.55
N ALA A 473 11.18 1.66 -24.27
CA ALA A 473 11.66 1.44 -25.64
C ALA A 473 13.12 0.96 -25.60
N TRP A 474 13.50 -0.03 -26.39
CA TRP A 474 14.86 -0.56 -26.47
C TRP A 474 15.37 -0.42 -27.90
N GLN A 475 16.52 0.25 -28.06
CA GLN A 475 17.26 0.36 -29.31
C GLN A 475 18.26 -0.79 -29.37
N THR A 476 18.03 -1.76 -30.25
CA THR A 476 18.78 -3.03 -30.20
C THR A 476 20.18 -2.95 -30.78
N LEU A 477 20.44 -2.05 -31.74
CA LEU A 477 21.78 -1.89 -32.35
C LEU A 477 22.77 -1.24 -31.37
N ASP A 478 22.30 -0.21 -30.66
CA ASP A 478 23.12 0.57 -29.71
C ASP A 478 23.02 0.00 -28.29
N ASP A 479 22.20 -1.03 -28.09
CA ASP A 479 21.84 -1.63 -26.81
C ASP A 479 21.42 -0.61 -25.72
N CYS A 480 20.51 0.30 -26.10
CA CYS A 480 20.10 1.43 -25.26
C CYS A 480 18.59 1.42 -24.95
N LEU A 481 18.21 1.58 -23.68
CA LEU A 481 16.82 1.81 -23.27
C LEU A 481 16.47 3.31 -23.38
N THR A 482 15.32 3.63 -23.95
CA THR A 482 14.79 4.97 -24.22
C THR A 482 13.37 5.12 -23.66
N LEU A 483 13.00 6.32 -23.24
CA LEU A 483 11.67 6.67 -22.74
C LEU A 483 10.91 7.47 -23.79
N ASP A 484 9.68 7.09 -24.08
CA ASP A 484 8.82 7.74 -25.09
C ASP A 484 7.94 8.80 -24.39
N THR A 485 8.44 10.02 -24.27
CA THR A 485 7.67 11.12 -23.67
C THR A 485 6.69 11.67 -24.71
N LYS A 486 5.42 11.22 -24.67
CA LYS A 486 4.33 11.94 -25.34
C LYS A 486 4.14 13.28 -24.63
N ASP A 487 4.40 14.38 -25.33
CA ASP A 487 4.44 15.74 -24.79
C ASP A 487 3.13 16.24 -24.16
N ASN A 488 3.29 17.07 -23.11
CA ASN A 488 2.38 18.09 -22.55
C ASN A 488 1.53 17.81 -21.29
N LEU A 489 2.05 17.07 -20.31
CA LEU A 489 1.69 17.34 -18.91
C LEU A 489 2.96 17.63 -18.11
N ARG A 490 3.11 18.89 -17.70
CA ARG A 490 4.22 19.35 -16.86
C ARG A 490 3.67 19.85 -15.54
N ILE A 491 3.90 19.08 -14.47
CA ILE A 491 3.75 19.54 -13.09
C ILE A 491 5.15 19.92 -12.62
N PRO A 492 5.41 21.18 -12.24
CA PRO A 492 6.70 21.56 -11.71
C PRO A 492 6.95 20.83 -10.39
N ARG A 493 8.08 20.14 -10.32
CA ARG A 493 8.52 19.33 -9.17
C ARG A 493 9.01 20.18 -7.99
N LEU A 494 9.33 21.45 -8.22
CA LEU A 494 10.00 22.31 -7.25
C LEU A 494 9.06 23.42 -6.78
N VAL A 495 8.78 23.45 -5.48
CA VAL A 495 7.98 24.48 -4.80
C VAL A 495 8.86 25.45 -3.99
N LEU A 496 10.17 25.18 -3.87
CA LEU A 496 11.11 26.02 -3.12
C LEU A 496 12.35 26.29 -3.97
N ASP A 497 12.48 27.52 -4.46
CA ASP A 497 13.70 28.06 -5.08
C ASP A 497 14.44 28.89 -4.02
N SER A 498 15.71 28.55 -3.78
CA SER A 498 16.56 29.15 -2.74
C SER A 498 17.46 30.20 -3.35
N THR A 499 16.96 31.42 -3.46
CA THR A 499 17.80 32.62 -3.61
C THR A 499 17.32 33.68 -2.63
N ASN A 500 17.70 33.49 -1.36
CA ASN A 500 18.24 34.53 -0.49
C ASN A 500 18.41 33.99 0.93
N ASP A 501 19.61 34.21 1.45
CA ASP A 501 20.02 33.99 2.82
C ASP A 501 19.17 34.82 3.79
N GLU A 502 18.66 34.18 4.85
CA GLU A 502 18.63 34.61 6.27
C GLU A 502 17.47 33.97 7.07
N VAL A 503 17.85 33.12 8.03
CA VAL A 503 17.27 32.76 9.34
C VAL A 503 15.73 32.83 9.57
N SER A 504 15.08 31.66 9.77
CA SER A 504 14.22 31.34 10.94
C SER A 504 13.57 29.93 10.87
N ASP A 505 13.50 29.25 12.02
CA ASP A 505 12.97 27.89 12.27
C ASP A 505 11.47 27.89 12.66
N LEU A 506 10.58 28.41 11.81
CA LEU A 506 9.13 28.18 11.93
C LEU A 506 8.53 27.76 10.59
N ILE A 507 7.62 26.78 10.61
CA ILE A 507 6.82 26.39 9.46
C ILE A 507 5.59 27.28 9.43
N GLU A 508 5.53 28.19 8.46
CA GLU A 508 4.41 29.09 8.24
C GLU A 508 3.49 28.55 7.15
N ILE A 509 2.18 28.76 7.31
CA ILE A 509 1.16 28.43 6.31
C ILE A 509 0.48 29.71 5.86
N HIS A 510 0.71 30.08 4.61
CA HIS A 510 0.16 31.28 3.97
C HIS A 510 -0.94 30.86 3.01
N ILE A 511 -2.16 31.37 3.21
CA ILE A 511 -3.33 31.01 2.42
C ILE A 511 -3.86 32.28 1.74
N PHE A 512 -3.91 32.23 0.41
CA PHE A 512 -4.46 33.29 -0.43
C PHE A 512 -5.76 32.80 -1.06
N CYS A 513 -6.74 33.69 -1.19
CA CYS A 513 -7.97 33.39 -1.91
C CYS A 513 -8.36 34.56 -2.81
N ASP A 514 -8.94 34.23 -3.96
CA ASP A 514 -9.55 35.20 -4.86
C ASP A 514 -10.77 34.59 -5.55
N ALA A 515 -11.70 35.46 -5.98
CA ALA A 515 -12.93 35.04 -6.62
C ALA A 515 -13.36 36.01 -7.73
N SER A 516 -13.90 35.44 -8.81
CA SER A 516 -14.48 36.18 -9.92
C SER A 516 -15.87 35.64 -10.27
N LYS A 517 -16.55 36.27 -11.25
CA LYS A 517 -17.90 35.84 -11.70
C LYS A 517 -17.96 34.43 -12.28
N LEU A 518 -16.82 33.85 -12.69
CA LEU A 518 -16.76 32.53 -13.33
C LEU A 518 -16.26 31.43 -12.39
N ALA A 519 -15.45 31.75 -11.38
CA ALA A 519 -14.90 30.78 -10.44
C ALA A 519 -14.28 31.46 -9.21
N TYR A 520 -14.12 30.69 -8.13
CA TYR A 520 -13.36 31.04 -6.93
C TYR A 520 -12.20 30.06 -6.74
N GLY A 521 -11.11 30.51 -6.14
CA GLY A 521 -9.93 29.69 -5.87
C GLY A 521 -9.17 30.14 -4.64
N ALA A 522 -8.50 29.18 -3.99
CA ALA A 522 -7.58 29.44 -2.89
C ALA A 522 -6.31 28.60 -3.06
N ALA A 523 -5.18 29.12 -2.58
CA ALA A 523 -3.87 28.47 -2.60
C ALA A 523 -3.21 28.57 -1.23
N ALA A 524 -2.55 27.49 -0.79
CA ALA A 524 -1.86 27.37 0.50
C ALA A 524 -0.42 26.86 0.32
N TYR A 525 0.53 27.40 1.10
CA TYR A 525 1.95 27.02 1.06
C TYR A 525 2.44 26.47 2.43
N VAL A 526 3.42 25.54 2.44
CA VAL A 526 3.98 24.85 3.65
C VAL A 526 5.52 24.68 3.57
N LYS A 527 6.26 24.79 4.68
CA LYS A 527 7.74 24.61 4.82
C LYS A 527 8.08 23.35 5.68
N LEU A 528 9.19 22.60 5.46
CA LEU A 528 9.65 21.42 6.27
C LEU A 528 11.20 21.34 6.37
N PRO A 529 11.82 20.71 7.40
CA PRO A 529 13.30 20.66 7.58
C PRO A 529 14.02 19.54 6.79
N LEU A 530 15.18 19.88 6.21
CA LEU A 530 15.98 19.12 5.23
C LEU A 530 16.52 17.71 5.65
N PRO A 531 16.99 17.47 6.90
CA PRO A 531 17.77 16.24 7.22
C PRO A 531 17.00 14.91 7.19
N ARG A 532 15.68 14.93 7.42
CA ARG A 532 14.85 13.71 7.40
C ARG A 532 14.62 13.18 5.98
N LEU A 533 14.60 14.06 4.98
CA LEU A 533 14.48 13.67 3.57
C LEU A 533 15.79 13.06 3.06
N GLU A 534 16.93 13.60 3.49
CA GLU A 534 18.26 13.03 3.18
C GLU A 534 18.40 11.62 3.76
N LEU A 535 17.89 11.36 4.98
CA LEU A 535 17.87 10.03 5.59
C LEU A 535 17.00 9.04 4.81
N LEU A 536 15.87 9.50 4.25
CA LEU A 536 15.04 8.67 3.36
C LEU A 536 15.77 8.35 2.06
N GLY A 537 16.51 9.31 1.49
CA GLY A 537 17.39 9.07 0.34
C GLY A 537 18.46 7.99 0.63
N ALA A 538 19.08 8.05 1.81
CA ALA A 538 20.01 7.01 2.26
C ALA A 538 19.32 5.64 2.46
N LEU A 539 18.11 5.61 3.01
CA LEU A 539 17.34 4.37 3.15
C LEU A 539 17.02 3.73 1.80
N VAL A 540 16.60 4.53 0.82
CA VAL A 540 16.35 4.06 -0.56
C VAL A 540 17.63 3.51 -1.18
N ALA A 541 18.76 4.20 -0.98
CA ALA A 541 20.06 3.74 -1.46
C ALA A 541 20.47 2.40 -0.81
N ALA A 542 20.22 2.21 0.49
CA ALA A 542 20.50 0.98 1.22
C ALA A 542 19.66 -0.22 0.71
N ARG A 543 18.38 -0.01 0.46
CA ARG A 543 17.50 -1.04 -0.14
C ARG A 543 17.95 -1.39 -1.55
N LEU A 544 18.22 -0.39 -2.37
CA LEU A 544 18.69 -0.59 -3.75
C LEU A 544 20.03 -1.32 -3.79
N SER A 545 20.99 -0.92 -2.96
CA SER A 545 22.32 -1.51 -2.94
C SER A 545 22.28 -2.98 -2.50
N SER A 546 21.48 -3.31 -1.47
CA SER A 546 21.26 -4.69 -1.03
C SER A 546 20.76 -5.57 -2.18
N ARG A 547 19.74 -5.11 -2.92
CA ARG A 547 19.18 -5.87 -4.05
C ARG A 547 20.16 -6.00 -5.23
N VAL A 548 20.80 -4.90 -5.63
CA VAL A 548 21.78 -4.90 -6.73
C VAL A 548 22.97 -5.80 -6.37
N GLN A 549 23.45 -5.74 -5.13
CA GLN A 549 24.56 -6.55 -4.66
C GLN A 549 24.24 -8.04 -4.72
N GLU A 550 23.04 -8.46 -4.32
CA GLU A 550 22.60 -9.86 -4.40
C GLU A 550 22.65 -10.39 -5.84
N ILE A 551 22.22 -9.59 -6.80
CA ILE A 551 22.24 -9.94 -8.22
C ILE A 551 23.68 -10.00 -8.76
N VAL A 552 24.47 -8.95 -8.51
CA VAL A 552 25.84 -8.82 -9.04
C VAL A 552 26.77 -9.89 -8.45
N ARG A 553 26.65 -10.21 -7.15
CA ARG A 553 27.46 -11.24 -6.49
C ARG A 553 27.32 -12.63 -7.12
N LYS A 554 26.19 -12.95 -7.74
CA LYS A 554 26.01 -14.21 -8.48
C LYS A 554 26.94 -14.32 -9.68
N LYS A 555 27.38 -13.18 -10.26
CA LYS A 555 28.32 -13.13 -11.38
C LYS A 555 29.76 -12.87 -10.93
N LYS A 556 29.97 -11.92 -10.01
CA LYS A 556 31.32 -11.51 -9.58
C LYS A 556 31.29 -10.96 -8.17
N GLU A 557 32.32 -11.28 -7.40
CA GLU A 557 32.51 -10.70 -6.07
C GLU A 557 32.64 -9.16 -6.16
N CYS A 558 31.89 -8.45 -5.31
CA CYS A 558 31.84 -6.99 -5.33
C CYS A 558 31.94 -6.39 -3.92
N LYS A 559 32.71 -5.30 -3.82
CA LYS A 559 32.74 -4.41 -2.66
C LYS A 559 31.70 -3.32 -2.88
N VAL A 560 30.97 -2.95 -1.82
CA VAL A 560 29.91 -1.95 -1.89
C VAL A 560 30.28 -0.76 -1.01
N PHE A 561 30.13 0.44 -1.57
CA PHE A 561 30.40 1.71 -0.93
C PHE A 561 29.15 2.58 -1.07
N HIS A 562 28.72 3.20 0.03
CA HIS A 562 27.58 4.09 0.08
C HIS A 562 28.04 5.53 0.28
N TRP A 563 27.40 6.47 -0.40
CA TRP A 563 27.80 7.87 -0.42
C TRP A 563 26.61 8.78 -0.09
N THR A 564 26.82 9.73 0.81
CA THR A 564 25.87 10.79 1.10
C THR A 564 26.60 12.12 1.28
N ASP A 565 26.00 13.20 0.82
CA ASP A 565 26.46 14.56 1.05
C ASP A 565 25.98 15.16 2.37
N SER A 566 25.06 14.46 3.06
CA SER A 566 24.58 14.83 4.37
C SER A 566 25.49 14.28 5.47
N LYS A 567 26.27 15.18 6.06
CA LYS A 567 27.08 14.89 7.26
C LYS A 567 26.22 14.45 8.44
N ILE A 568 24.99 14.98 8.55
CA ILE A 568 24.03 14.65 9.61
C ILE A 568 23.54 13.21 9.46
N VAL A 569 23.14 12.81 8.26
CA VAL A 569 22.72 11.42 7.96
C VAL A 569 23.88 10.45 8.17
N LEU A 570 25.08 10.79 7.70
CA LEU A 570 26.26 9.96 7.90
C LEU A 570 26.56 9.74 9.39
N PHE A 571 26.44 10.78 10.20
CA PHE A 571 26.60 10.70 11.65
C PHE A 571 25.51 9.86 12.31
N TRP A 572 24.26 9.95 11.85
CA TRP A 572 23.17 9.12 12.35
C TRP A 572 23.40 7.63 12.06
N ILE A 573 23.85 7.30 10.84
CA ILE A 573 24.12 5.93 10.38
C ILE A 573 25.30 5.31 11.15
N LYS A 574 26.39 6.06 11.34
CA LYS A 574 27.57 5.60 12.11
C LYS A 574 27.32 5.59 13.63
N GLY A 575 26.26 6.25 14.10
CA GLY A 575 25.83 6.26 15.49
C GLY A 575 24.89 5.10 15.84
N SER A 576 24.66 4.88 17.15
CA SER A 576 23.67 3.89 17.59
C SER A 576 22.24 4.39 17.38
N SER A 577 21.43 3.64 16.63
CA SER A 577 20.00 3.92 16.36
C SER A 577 19.18 4.22 17.62
N LYS A 578 19.54 3.61 18.77
CA LYS A 578 18.85 3.77 20.05
C LYS A 578 18.86 5.20 20.60
N ARG A 579 19.83 6.02 20.18
CA ARG A 579 20.03 7.41 20.64
C ARG A 579 19.05 8.40 20.02
N TRP A 580 18.44 8.04 18.89
CA TRP A 580 17.58 8.92 18.10
C TRP A 580 16.11 8.75 18.45
N LYS A 581 15.30 9.78 18.17
CA LYS A 581 13.83 9.72 18.21
C LYS A 581 13.30 8.68 17.20
N GLN A 582 12.09 8.20 17.42
CA GLN A 582 11.55 6.99 16.77
C GLN A 582 11.63 7.00 15.23
N PHE A 583 11.40 8.14 14.57
CA PHE A 583 11.47 8.26 13.12
C PHE A 583 12.87 7.93 12.57
N VAL A 584 13.91 8.58 13.12
CA VAL A 584 15.32 8.42 12.72
C VAL A 584 15.82 7.05 13.18
N ALA A 585 15.48 6.64 14.41
CA ALA A 585 15.90 5.36 14.98
C ALA A 585 15.50 4.16 14.11
N ASN A 586 14.24 4.10 13.67
CA ASN A 586 13.74 2.98 12.87
C ASN A 586 14.44 2.89 11.50
N ARG A 587 14.71 4.05 10.86
CA ARG A 587 15.30 4.11 9.52
C ARG A 587 16.81 3.85 9.54
N VAL A 588 17.51 4.37 10.55
CA VAL A 588 18.92 4.03 10.80
C VAL A 588 19.06 2.56 11.13
N GLN A 589 18.15 1.99 11.92
CA GLN A 589 18.14 0.56 12.21
C GLN A 589 18.01 -0.26 10.92
N GLU A 590 17.04 0.06 10.06
CA GLU A 590 16.86 -0.65 8.79
C GLU A 590 18.11 -0.50 7.88
N ILE A 591 18.69 0.69 7.77
CA ILE A 591 19.96 0.89 7.02
C ILE A 591 21.08 0.01 7.59
N SER A 592 21.21 -0.08 8.92
CA SER A 592 22.24 -0.92 9.55
C SER A 592 21.98 -2.43 9.46
N GLU A 593 20.73 -2.84 9.23
CA GLU A 593 20.36 -4.24 8.96
C GLU A 593 20.67 -4.62 7.49
N LEU A 594 20.54 -3.66 6.56
CA LEU A 594 20.79 -3.87 5.12
C LEU A 594 22.25 -3.64 4.71
N THR A 595 22.98 -2.79 5.43
CA THR A 595 24.31 -2.32 5.05
C THR A 595 25.23 -2.22 6.26
N ASP A 596 26.54 -2.39 6.03
CA ASP A 596 27.54 -2.10 7.04
C ASP A 596 27.66 -0.58 7.24
N PRO A 597 27.44 -0.02 8.45
CA PRO A 597 27.64 1.41 8.72
C PRO A 597 29.02 1.95 8.32
N ASP A 598 30.06 1.10 8.35
CA ASP A 598 31.42 1.50 7.95
C ASP A 598 31.60 1.58 6.43
N SER A 599 30.66 1.04 5.66
CA SER A 599 30.60 1.20 4.20
C SER A 599 30.02 2.55 3.75
N TRP A 600 29.61 3.42 4.68
CA TRP A 600 29.06 4.74 4.40
C TRP A 600 30.10 5.86 4.49
N PHE A 601 30.09 6.71 3.48
CA PHE A 601 31.09 7.74 3.24
C PHE A 601 30.45 9.07 2.86
N HIS A 602 31.18 10.15 3.15
CA HIS A 602 30.76 11.49 2.75
C HIS A 602 31.23 11.80 1.32
N CYS A 603 30.34 12.30 0.46
CA CYS A 603 30.70 12.94 -0.81
C CYS A 603 30.29 14.41 -0.79
N SER A 604 30.96 15.28 -1.56
CA SER A 604 30.46 16.65 -1.71
C SER A 604 29.19 16.63 -2.57
N GLY A 605 28.22 17.52 -2.31
CA GLY A 605 27.03 17.64 -3.17
C GLY A 605 27.38 17.95 -4.65
N GLN A 606 28.53 18.59 -4.90
CA GLN A 606 29.02 18.87 -6.27
C GLN A 606 29.52 17.60 -7.00
N ASP A 607 29.92 16.59 -6.24
CA ASP A 607 30.40 15.31 -6.74
C ASP A 607 29.36 14.19 -6.60
N ASN A 608 28.21 14.48 -5.99
CA ASN A 608 27.10 13.56 -5.79
C ASN A 608 26.22 13.49 -7.06
N PRO A 609 26.22 12.37 -7.82
CA PRO A 609 25.37 12.25 -9.01
C PRO A 609 23.87 12.25 -8.66
N SER A 610 23.51 11.85 -7.44
CA SER A 610 22.10 11.82 -7.03
C SER A 610 21.49 13.22 -6.86
N ASP A 611 22.30 14.27 -6.74
CA ASP A 611 21.83 15.67 -6.73
C ASP A 611 21.13 16.05 -8.04
N PHE A 612 21.56 15.48 -9.18
CA PHE A 612 20.91 15.75 -10.47
C PHE A 612 19.47 15.24 -10.50
N LEU A 613 19.20 14.12 -9.81
CA LEU A 613 17.84 13.59 -9.66
C LEU A 613 17.04 14.38 -8.61
N SER A 614 17.66 14.71 -7.47
CA SER A 614 16.98 15.37 -6.35
C SER A 614 16.67 16.84 -6.63
N ARG A 615 17.42 17.53 -7.50
CA ARG A 615 17.19 18.92 -7.94
C ARG A 615 16.45 19.03 -9.28
N GLY A 616 16.46 17.95 -10.06
CA GLY A 616 15.81 17.86 -11.36
C GLY A 616 16.68 18.45 -12.46
N LEU A 617 16.67 17.81 -13.61
CA LEU A 617 17.51 18.15 -14.76
C LEU A 617 16.70 18.01 -16.04
N SER A 618 16.94 18.89 -17.03
CA SER A 618 16.36 18.70 -18.36
C SER A 618 16.99 17.48 -19.05
N VAL A 619 16.26 16.90 -20.01
CA VAL A 619 16.76 15.75 -20.79
C VAL A 619 18.02 16.12 -21.58
N ASP A 620 18.06 17.31 -22.19
CA ASP A 620 19.22 17.77 -22.97
C ASP A 620 20.47 17.96 -22.10
N THR A 621 20.31 18.50 -20.89
CA THR A 621 21.40 18.65 -19.94
C THR A 621 21.81 17.29 -19.37
N LEU A 622 20.89 16.34 -19.18
CA LEU A 622 21.22 14.98 -18.74
C LEU A 622 22.06 14.24 -19.77
N ILE A 623 21.69 14.31 -21.05
CA ILE A 623 22.42 13.66 -22.14
C ILE A 623 23.87 14.15 -22.20
N SER A 624 24.10 15.45 -21.97
CA SER A 624 25.43 16.06 -21.97
C SER A 624 26.19 15.98 -20.63
N ASN A 625 25.57 15.45 -19.56
CA ASN A 625 26.16 15.43 -18.23
C ASN A 625 27.10 14.23 -18.03
N ASN A 626 28.40 14.45 -18.27
CA ASN A 626 29.42 13.42 -18.10
C ASN A 626 29.43 12.82 -16.68
N LYS A 627 29.25 13.64 -15.62
CA LYS A 627 29.28 13.17 -14.22
C LYS A 627 28.18 12.14 -13.91
N TRP A 628 27.01 12.28 -14.53
CA TRP A 628 25.91 11.30 -14.38
C TRP A 628 26.27 9.95 -15.01
N TRP A 629 26.79 9.96 -16.24
CA TRP A 629 27.05 8.73 -17.01
C TRP A 629 28.29 7.96 -16.57
N THR A 630 29.27 8.66 -15.99
CA THR A 630 30.60 8.09 -15.73
C THR A 630 31.05 8.21 -14.27
N GLY A 631 30.20 8.80 -13.43
CA GLY A 631 30.50 9.06 -12.01
C GLY A 631 31.53 10.18 -11.79
N PRO A 632 31.72 10.58 -10.52
CA PRO A 632 32.76 11.54 -10.14
C PRO A 632 34.16 10.99 -10.39
N ALA A 633 35.12 11.90 -10.64
CA ALA A 633 36.47 11.54 -11.10
C ALA A 633 37.23 10.61 -10.15
N PHE A 634 37.00 10.73 -8.84
CA PHE A 634 37.66 9.90 -7.82
C PHE A 634 37.23 8.42 -7.85
N LEU A 635 36.13 8.05 -8.52
CA LEU A 635 35.77 6.65 -8.72
C LEU A 635 36.56 5.97 -9.84
N ARG A 636 37.34 6.75 -10.61
CA ARG A 636 38.19 6.24 -11.70
C ARG A 636 39.65 6.07 -11.30
N THR A 637 39.99 6.39 -10.05
CA THR A 637 41.31 6.22 -9.46
C THR A 637 41.33 4.97 -8.59
N ASP A 638 42.46 4.25 -8.53
CA ASP A 638 42.58 2.98 -7.79
C ASP A 638 42.49 3.16 -6.25
N GLU A 639 42.61 4.39 -5.75
CA GLU A 639 42.52 4.70 -4.31
C GLU A 639 41.35 5.64 -4.01
N LEU A 640 40.58 5.32 -2.96
CA LEU A 640 39.55 6.21 -2.41
C LEU A 640 40.23 7.38 -1.65
N PRO A 641 39.76 8.63 -1.77
CA PRO A 641 40.40 9.76 -1.12
C PRO A 641 40.40 9.66 0.43
N LYS A 642 41.51 9.97 1.09
CA LYS A 642 41.66 9.87 2.56
C LYS A 642 40.65 10.71 3.37
N THR A 643 40.18 11.83 2.81
CA THR A 643 39.18 12.74 3.41
C THR A 643 37.77 12.14 3.49
N VAL A 644 37.54 10.99 2.87
CA VAL A 644 36.24 10.32 2.77
C VAL A 644 35.97 9.43 4.00
N SER A 645 37.03 8.99 4.69
CA SER A 645 36.96 8.00 5.78
C SER A 645 36.69 8.60 7.17
N GLU A 646 36.77 9.92 7.33
CA GLU A 646 36.58 10.57 8.64
C GLU A 646 35.10 10.83 8.93
N CYS A 647 34.66 10.45 10.14
CA CYS A 647 33.32 10.77 10.62
C CYS A 647 33.22 12.29 10.82
N PRO A 648 32.26 12.98 10.18
CA PRO A 648 32.21 14.43 10.24
C PRO A 648 31.97 14.90 11.68
N LYS A 649 32.79 15.85 12.14
CA LYS A 649 32.55 16.57 13.40
C LYS A 649 31.34 17.50 13.19
N LEU A 650 30.21 17.17 13.80
CA LEU A 650 28.99 18.00 13.78
C LEU A 650 28.93 18.91 15.01
N ASN A 651 28.30 20.07 14.87
CA ASN A 651 27.98 20.91 16.02
C ASN A 651 26.80 20.29 16.78
N GLU A 652 26.76 20.46 18.11
CA GLU A 652 25.69 19.88 18.93
C GLU A 652 24.29 20.31 18.46
N VAL A 653 24.16 21.55 17.99
CA VAL A 653 22.91 22.13 17.49
C VAL A 653 22.31 21.34 16.31
N ASP A 654 23.14 20.70 15.49
CA ASP A 654 22.71 20.04 14.24
C ASP A 654 21.99 18.70 14.48
N TYR A 655 22.19 18.06 15.64
CA TYR A 655 21.62 16.74 15.95
C TYR A 655 20.85 16.67 17.28
N LEU A 656 21.02 17.65 18.18
CA LEU A 656 20.27 17.74 19.44
C LEU A 656 18.74 17.65 19.27
N PRO A 657 18.10 18.24 18.22
CA PRO A 657 16.65 18.13 18.04
C PRO A 657 16.15 16.69 17.83
N GLU A 658 16.97 15.80 17.28
CA GLU A 658 16.62 14.40 17.00
C GLU A 658 17.16 13.42 18.06
N LEU A 659 17.98 13.90 18.99
CA LEU A 659 18.40 13.14 20.15
C LEU A 659 17.20 12.92 21.08
N LYS A 660 17.05 11.71 21.62
CA LYS A 660 16.10 11.50 22.72
C LYS A 660 16.53 12.39 23.90
N SER A 661 15.62 13.19 24.44
CA SER A 661 15.91 14.02 25.60
C SER A 661 16.44 13.15 26.74
N LYS A 662 17.57 13.55 27.32
CA LYS A 662 17.98 13.05 28.63
C LYS A 662 17.13 13.78 29.67
N ASP A 663 15.85 13.43 29.79
CA ASP A 663 15.07 13.75 30.98
C ASP A 663 14.16 12.59 31.37
N SER A 664 14.43 12.07 32.56
CA SER A 664 13.60 11.20 33.41
C SER A 664 13.09 9.87 32.81
N LYS A 665 13.97 8.87 32.71
CA LYS A 665 13.67 7.73 33.59
C LYS A 665 14.10 8.19 34.96
N GLU A 666 13.16 8.76 35.74
CA GLU A 666 13.32 8.71 37.19
C GLU A 666 13.62 7.25 37.51
N HIS A 667 14.88 6.96 37.77
CA HIS A 667 15.17 5.86 38.66
C HIS A 667 14.64 6.41 39.98
N THR A 668 13.41 6.04 40.34
CA THR A 668 13.03 6.11 41.74
C THR A 668 13.98 5.16 42.45
N VAL A 669 15.11 5.70 42.92
CA VAL A 669 15.90 5.05 43.96
C VAL A 669 15.01 5.13 45.18
N LEU A 670 14.24 4.07 45.42
CA LEU A 670 13.64 3.85 46.72
C LEU A 670 14.79 3.58 47.69
N THR A 671 15.27 4.62 48.36
CA THR A 671 15.98 4.43 49.61
C THR A 671 14.96 3.92 50.61
N LEU A 672 14.93 2.61 50.82
CA LEU A 672 14.21 2.02 51.95
C LEU A 672 14.92 2.44 53.23
N ASN A 673 14.40 3.47 53.89
CA ASN A 673 14.73 3.72 55.27
C ASN A 673 14.02 2.63 56.10
N PHE A 674 14.76 1.57 56.43
CA PHE A 674 14.26 0.49 57.28
C PHE A 674 14.12 1.02 58.71
N ASN A 675 12.95 1.58 59.04
CA ASN A 675 12.46 1.43 60.39
C ASN A 675 11.86 0.02 60.50
N GLN A 676 12.73 -0.92 60.87
CA GLN A 676 12.37 -2.27 61.29
C GLN A 676 11.35 -2.14 62.43
N THR A 677 10.08 -2.48 62.17
CA THR A 677 9.18 -3.17 63.13
C THR A 677 7.75 -3.35 62.59
N PHE A 678 7.23 -2.54 61.67
CA PHE A 678 5.77 -2.55 61.43
C PHE A 678 5.23 -3.46 60.31
N PHE A 679 6.05 -3.99 59.40
CA PHE A 679 5.52 -4.73 58.24
C PHE A 679 4.97 -6.11 58.60
N PHE A 680 5.68 -6.87 59.45
CA PHE A 680 5.26 -8.22 59.84
C PHE A 680 4.01 -8.20 60.72
N ASP A 681 3.92 -7.25 61.66
CA ASP A 681 2.76 -7.11 62.55
C ASP A 681 1.50 -6.71 61.77
N HIS A 682 1.64 -5.87 60.74
CA HIS A 682 0.49 -5.49 59.91
C HIS A 682 0.01 -6.62 59.01
N LEU A 683 0.91 -7.48 58.52
CA LEU A 683 0.55 -8.64 57.69
C LEU A 683 -0.17 -9.73 58.50
N LEU A 684 0.25 -9.94 59.75
CA LEU A 684 -0.41 -10.85 60.70
C LEU A 684 -1.78 -10.35 61.14
N SER A 685 -1.97 -9.02 61.25
CA SER A 685 -3.25 -8.42 61.66
C SER A 685 -4.38 -8.47 60.61
N ARG A 686 -4.04 -8.71 59.33
CA ARG A 686 -5.00 -8.62 58.20
C ARG A 686 -5.48 -9.97 57.65
N SER A 687 -4.89 -11.10 58.06
CA SER A 687 -5.29 -12.42 57.55
C SER A 687 -4.95 -13.55 58.52
N ASN A 688 -5.96 -14.29 58.97
CA ASN A 688 -5.78 -15.48 59.81
C ASN A 688 -5.50 -16.76 58.98
N LYS A 689 -5.31 -16.64 57.67
CA LYS A 689 -5.07 -17.77 56.76
C LYS A 689 -3.57 -17.94 56.54
N PHE A 690 -2.96 -18.88 57.25
CA PHE A 690 -1.54 -19.22 57.21
C PHE A 690 -1.01 -19.39 55.77
N LEU A 691 -1.75 -20.08 54.90
CA LEU A 691 -1.36 -20.28 53.49
C LEU A 691 -1.25 -18.98 52.68
N THR A 692 -2.05 -17.97 53.01
CA THR A 692 -2.01 -16.67 52.32
C THR A 692 -0.77 -15.88 52.74
N ILE A 693 -0.40 -15.93 54.01
CA ILE A 693 0.83 -15.33 54.53
C ILE A 693 2.05 -16.02 53.93
N VAL A 694 2.06 -17.35 53.88
CA VAL A 694 3.14 -18.13 53.25
C VAL A 694 3.30 -17.78 51.78
N ARG A 695 2.20 -17.64 51.01
CA ARG A 695 2.27 -17.25 49.59
C ARG A 695 2.82 -15.84 49.38
N VAL A 696 2.43 -14.89 50.22
CA VAL A 696 2.95 -13.52 50.16
C VAL A 696 4.44 -13.50 50.51
N LEU A 697 4.86 -14.20 51.56
CA LEU A 697 6.26 -14.32 51.92
C LEU A 697 7.08 -15.05 50.84
N SER A 698 6.56 -16.13 50.24
CA SER A 698 7.19 -16.84 49.12
C SER A 698 7.35 -15.97 47.88
N PHE A 699 6.39 -15.07 47.60
CA PHE A 699 6.51 -14.09 46.52
C PHE A 699 7.62 -13.08 46.81
N PHE A 700 7.72 -12.57 48.03
CA PHE A 700 8.78 -11.65 48.42
C PHE A 700 10.18 -12.31 48.42
N THR A 701 10.30 -13.54 48.93
CA THR A 701 11.57 -14.28 48.88
C THR A 701 11.94 -14.69 47.45
N GLY A 702 10.95 -15.06 46.63
CA GLY A 702 11.14 -15.36 45.21
C GLY A 702 11.56 -14.13 44.41
N PHE A 703 10.99 -12.96 44.72
CA PHE A 703 11.37 -11.69 44.11
C PHE A 703 12.78 -11.28 44.52
N TYR A 704 13.15 -11.46 45.80
CA TYR A 704 14.50 -11.19 46.30
C TYR A 704 15.56 -12.11 45.68
N LEU A 705 15.32 -13.43 45.64
CA LEU A 705 16.21 -14.40 44.98
C LEU A 705 16.35 -14.13 43.47
N THR A 706 15.26 -13.74 42.81
CA THR A 706 15.29 -13.41 41.37
C THR A 706 16.09 -12.13 41.10
N LEU A 707 15.99 -11.14 42.00
CA LEU A 707 16.79 -9.91 41.93
C LEU A 707 18.28 -10.21 42.15
N GLU A 708 18.60 -11.05 43.14
CA GLU A 708 19.98 -11.43 43.47
C GLU A 708 20.63 -12.20 42.31
N ILE A 709 19.93 -13.20 41.73
CA ILE A 709 20.39 -13.96 40.55
C ILE A 709 20.60 -13.05 39.33
N GLN A 710 19.73 -12.06 39.10
CA GLN A 710 19.90 -11.12 37.98
C GLN A 710 21.07 -10.16 38.19
N LEU A 711 21.35 -9.75 39.44
CA LEU A 711 22.48 -8.90 39.77
C LEU A 711 23.82 -9.66 39.69
N THR A 712 23.88 -10.92 40.13
CA THR A 712 25.08 -11.76 40.01
C THR A 712 25.40 -12.06 38.55
N ARG A 713 24.41 -12.44 37.73
CA ARG A 713 24.61 -12.66 36.28
C ARG A 713 25.14 -11.42 35.56
N LYS A 714 24.67 -10.23 35.95
CA LYS A 714 25.12 -8.96 35.36
C LYS A 714 26.55 -8.59 35.79
N ARG A 715 26.93 -8.96 37.02
CA ARG A 715 28.28 -8.75 37.56
C ARG A 715 29.30 -9.72 36.95
N ASP A 716 28.92 -10.98 36.73
CA ASP A 716 29.79 -11.98 36.07
C ASP A 716 29.99 -11.68 34.58
N LEU A 717 28.95 -11.20 33.88
CA LEU A 717 29.07 -10.68 32.52
C LEU A 717 29.99 -9.44 32.43
N LEU A 718 29.99 -8.57 33.44
CA LEU A 718 30.87 -7.41 33.49
C LEU A 718 32.32 -7.75 33.89
N LEU A 719 32.53 -8.84 34.63
CA LEU A 719 33.86 -9.36 34.98
C LEU A 719 34.47 -10.23 33.87
N GLN A 720 33.66 -10.82 32.98
CA GLN A 720 34.15 -11.48 31.76
C GLN A 720 34.44 -10.50 30.61
N MET A 721 33.94 -9.26 30.70
CA MET A 721 34.21 -8.18 29.73
C MET A 721 35.31 -7.21 30.19
N ARG A 722 36.00 -7.52 31.29
CA ARG A 722 37.27 -6.89 31.73
C ARG A 722 38.35 -7.96 31.71
#